data_AF-A0A9D7UHV7-F1
#
_entry.id   AF-A0A9D7UHV7-F1
#
_cell.length_a   1.000
_cell.length_b   1.000
_cell.length_c   1.000
_cell.angle_alpha   90.00
_cell.angle_beta   90.00
_cell.angle_gamma   90.00
#
_symmetry.space_group_name_H-M   'P 1'
#
loop_
_entity.id
_entity.type
_entity.pdbx_description
1 polymer ?
#
loop_
_entity_poly.entity_id
_entity_poly.type
_entity_poly.pdbx_seq_one_letter_code
_entity_poly.pdbx_strand_id
1 'polypeptide(L)'
;MKHKASRSAIEVWYAIPSANPENCRARLPVWREKGYRVAVLQNWKRGEIPADLVVWSDTYPGWPGSVNILCREIVPKTATIVVSGGDDMLPDPNFTAQELAEQFLERFPDTFGVMQPTGDGFMSCDGYCGSPWLGRAWFERAYGGKGPMWGEYHHNWADKELHWVAKGLGALWQRPDLTHRHEHFTRGGDDRPDYWAATVAPKDQHDVELFLSRKWAQFPGHEPLGEARKYNHALAARGDDRTAEQHWSNLYGPQCAPGSWLQRMRAALESCAVRGMRRVALYGAGTHTRTCAPALAEPPVEIAAIIDDNAKSHGKRLFGFPIVSLEQACALRLDAVILSANSHEETLWERSEPLRRVGVEVIRLYKPTGEVDPAMVRSGEVSPAVVRQATPLLEQDAYVMMTRVIDASKPAVILDIGANVGATVERLRSQFRKPTIYAFEPAPDVFERLCERAAEWPEVRPIRAAVGASNGEVEFRLTANRLMSSVLPASAMGASFHGDGIREETRVRAPMVTIDAWAESNGIARVDAVKLDVQGLELAALRGARRTLTERGVMAVNCEAQLAPEYEGADTFSEIDLFLRECGFGLYQVHEIWSHGPEQRTTCVDALWVRREALDWLRVQPERAWEVGERSKKASSGRAPELCTEAA
;
A
#
# COMPACT_ATOMS: atom_id res chain seq x y z
N MET A 1 -12.74 16.81 65.29
CA MET A 1 -13.57 16.89 64.07
C MET A 1 -13.02 18.00 63.19
N LYS A 2 -12.21 17.67 62.19
CA LYS A 2 -11.77 18.64 61.17
C LYS A 2 -12.91 18.77 60.16
N HIS A 3 -13.40 19.98 59.93
CA HIS A 3 -14.37 20.28 58.88
C HIS A 3 -13.83 19.75 57.54
N LYS A 4 -14.45 18.69 56.99
CA LYS A 4 -14.40 18.41 55.56
C LYS A 4 -15.09 19.59 54.89
N ALA A 5 -14.32 20.53 54.35
CA ALA A 5 -14.84 21.49 53.39
C ALA A 5 -15.53 20.66 52.30
N SER A 6 -16.82 20.96 52.06
CA SER A 6 -17.58 20.41 50.94
C SER A 6 -16.80 20.74 49.66
N ARG A 7 -16.08 19.76 49.10
CA ARG A 7 -15.56 19.88 47.73
C ARG A 7 -16.81 19.96 46.85
N SER A 8 -16.97 21.07 46.13
CA SER A 8 -17.99 21.17 45.10
C SER A 8 -17.88 19.97 44.17
N ALA A 9 -19.00 19.28 43.91
CA ALA A 9 -19.04 18.15 42.99
C ALA A 9 -18.42 18.55 41.64
N ILE A 10 -17.59 17.68 41.08
CA ILE A 10 -16.93 17.94 39.80
C ILE A 10 -17.97 17.70 38.71
N GLU A 11 -18.23 18.74 37.93
CA GLU A 11 -19.23 18.66 36.87
C GLU A 11 -18.64 17.99 35.62
N VAL A 12 -19.13 16.79 35.31
CA VAL A 12 -18.77 16.01 34.11
C VAL A 12 -19.93 16.04 33.13
N TRP A 13 -19.62 16.39 31.88
CA TRP A 13 -20.62 16.44 30.81
C TRP A 13 -20.39 15.34 29.80
N TYR A 14 -21.41 14.56 29.47
CA TYR A 14 -21.46 13.74 28.27
C TYR A 14 -22.03 14.59 27.14
N ALA A 15 -21.18 14.98 26.19
CA ALA A 15 -21.54 15.91 25.13
C ALA A 15 -21.39 15.25 23.76
N ILE A 16 -22.51 15.04 23.07
CA ILE A 16 -22.54 14.27 21.82
C ILE A 16 -23.32 14.97 20.69
N PRO A 17 -22.88 14.88 19.43
CA PRO A 17 -23.77 15.06 18.30
C PRO A 17 -24.66 13.83 18.12
N SER A 18 -25.91 14.01 17.69
CA SER A 18 -26.79 12.90 17.33
C SER A 18 -27.79 13.26 16.23
N ALA A 19 -27.97 12.31 15.31
CA ALA A 19 -29.04 12.30 14.31
C ALA A 19 -30.20 11.36 14.68
N ASN A 20 -30.07 10.64 15.81
CA ASN A 20 -30.99 9.56 16.21
C ASN A 20 -31.61 9.81 17.59
N PRO A 21 -32.77 10.49 17.64
CA PRO A 21 -33.47 10.74 18.90
C PRO A 21 -33.89 9.48 19.66
N GLU A 22 -34.05 8.34 18.98
CA GLU A 22 -34.46 7.08 19.61
C GLU A 22 -33.32 6.48 20.42
N ASN A 23 -32.11 6.42 19.85
CA ASN A 23 -30.89 6.03 20.57
C ASN A 23 -30.67 6.93 21.79
N CYS A 24 -30.78 8.25 21.61
CA CYS A 24 -30.65 9.18 22.71
C CYS A 24 -31.65 8.90 23.85
N ARG A 25 -32.93 8.64 23.53
CA ARG A 25 -33.94 8.28 24.54
C ARG A 25 -33.62 6.97 25.27
N ALA A 26 -33.01 6.02 24.57
CA ALA A 26 -32.68 4.71 25.11
C ALA A 26 -31.38 4.68 25.93
N ARG A 27 -30.45 5.61 25.72
CA ARG A 27 -29.09 5.54 26.29
C ARG A 27 -28.73 6.67 27.24
N LEU A 28 -29.12 7.91 26.95
CA LEU A 28 -28.75 9.08 27.76
C LEU A 28 -29.25 9.05 29.21
N PRO A 29 -30.43 8.47 29.54
CA PRO A 29 -30.84 8.32 30.93
C PRO A 29 -29.82 7.53 31.78
N VAL A 30 -29.18 6.51 31.22
CA VAL A 30 -28.17 5.68 31.91
C VAL A 30 -26.93 6.52 32.28
N TRP A 31 -26.52 7.43 31.39
CA TRP A 31 -25.46 8.40 31.69
C TRP A 31 -25.87 9.33 32.84
N ARG A 32 -27.11 9.85 32.83
CA ARG A 32 -27.57 10.75 33.90
C ARG A 32 -27.65 10.05 35.26
N GLU A 33 -28.08 8.80 35.28
CA GLU A 33 -28.08 7.97 36.50
C GLU A 33 -26.68 7.75 37.07
N LYS A 34 -25.65 7.73 36.22
CA LYS A 34 -24.23 7.67 36.62
C LYS A 34 -23.64 9.01 37.05
N GLY A 35 -24.42 10.08 37.04
CA GLY A 35 -24.03 11.41 37.52
C GLY A 35 -23.46 12.34 36.44
N TYR A 36 -23.56 11.99 35.16
CA TYR A 36 -23.17 12.87 34.07
C TYR A 36 -24.30 13.86 33.77
N ARG A 37 -23.93 15.11 33.47
CA ARG A 37 -24.83 16.01 32.73
C ARG A 37 -24.73 15.72 31.25
N VAL A 38 -25.78 16.00 30.49
CA VAL A 38 -25.84 15.62 29.08
C VAL A 38 -26.11 16.83 28.21
N ALA A 39 -25.29 17.03 27.18
CA ALA A 39 -25.50 18.01 26.12
C ALA A 39 -25.59 17.31 24.77
N VAL A 40 -26.62 17.62 23.98
CA VAL A 40 -26.80 17.02 22.65
C VAL A 40 -26.93 18.09 21.59
N LEU A 41 -26.09 17.98 20.54
CA LEU A 41 -26.27 18.72 19.30
C LEU A 41 -27.06 17.83 18.32
N GLN A 42 -28.33 18.17 18.11
CA GLN A 42 -29.21 17.49 17.16
C GLN A 42 -29.05 18.06 15.75
N ASN A 43 -28.99 17.16 14.78
CA ASN A 43 -29.18 17.46 13.36
C ASN A 43 -30.04 16.36 12.71
N TRP A 44 -30.34 16.47 11.41
CA TRP A 44 -31.08 15.48 10.61
C TRP A 44 -32.55 15.29 10.97
N LYS A 45 -32.87 14.76 12.16
CA LYS A 45 -34.25 14.51 12.62
C LYS A 45 -34.47 15.19 13.97
N ARG A 46 -35.41 16.14 14.03
CA ARG A 46 -35.83 16.73 15.30
C ARG A 46 -36.56 15.67 16.13
N GLY A 47 -36.22 15.60 17.42
CA GLY A 47 -36.96 14.84 18.40
C GLY A 47 -36.73 15.33 19.82
N GLU A 48 -37.57 14.86 20.73
CA GLU A 48 -37.37 15.06 22.17
C GLU A 48 -36.20 14.19 22.65
N ILE A 49 -35.28 14.81 23.39
CA ILE A 49 -34.04 14.22 23.88
C ILE A 49 -33.96 14.43 25.40
N PRO A 50 -33.74 13.37 26.20
CA PRO A 50 -33.63 13.49 27.64
C PRO A 50 -32.23 13.97 28.05
N ALA A 51 -31.92 15.23 27.76
CA ALA A 51 -30.64 15.87 28.05
C ALA A 51 -30.83 17.20 28.80
N ASP A 52 -29.78 17.65 29.49
CA ASP A 52 -29.79 18.91 30.22
C ASP A 52 -29.66 20.12 29.26
N LEU A 53 -28.94 19.94 28.15
CA LEU A 53 -28.87 20.90 27.04
C LEU A 53 -29.14 20.20 25.71
N VAL A 54 -29.99 20.80 24.88
CA VAL A 54 -30.28 20.32 23.53
C VAL A 54 -30.17 21.51 22.58
N VAL A 55 -29.27 21.41 21.61
CA VAL A 55 -29.03 22.44 20.60
C VAL A 55 -29.37 21.87 19.25
N TRP A 56 -30.10 22.62 18.44
CA TRP A 56 -30.35 22.24 17.05
C TRP A 56 -29.34 22.91 16.13
N SER A 57 -28.84 22.16 15.16
CA SER A 57 -28.01 22.70 14.07
C SER A 57 -28.66 22.43 12.72
N ASP A 58 -28.93 23.50 11.96
CA ASP A 58 -29.49 23.42 10.61
C ASP A 58 -28.48 22.85 9.59
N THR A 59 -27.19 22.93 9.91
CA THR A 59 -26.10 22.32 9.14
C THR A 59 -25.36 21.30 9.98
N TYR A 60 -24.90 20.19 9.40
CA TYR A 60 -24.03 19.26 10.12
C TYR A 60 -22.56 19.64 9.89
N PRO A 61 -21.83 20.17 10.90
CA PRO A 61 -20.44 20.58 10.76
C PRO A 61 -19.46 19.39 10.77
N GLY A 62 -19.97 18.15 10.67
CA GLY A 62 -19.22 16.94 10.93
C GLY A 62 -19.19 16.59 12.42
N TRP A 63 -18.82 15.34 12.73
CA TRP A 63 -18.74 14.85 14.11
C TRP A 63 -17.73 15.65 14.95
N PRO A 64 -16.47 15.85 14.55
CA PRO A 64 -15.51 16.61 15.37
C PRO A 64 -15.86 18.10 15.42
N GLY A 65 -16.39 18.67 14.35
CA GLY A 65 -16.91 20.05 14.36
C GLY A 65 -18.04 20.22 15.39
N SER A 66 -18.93 19.24 15.49
CA SER A 66 -20.03 19.26 16.47
C SER A 66 -19.52 19.09 17.89
N VAL A 67 -18.55 18.18 18.13
CA VAL A 67 -17.89 18.01 19.43
C VAL A 67 -17.16 19.30 19.83
N ASN A 68 -16.49 19.97 18.89
CA ASN A 68 -15.83 21.25 19.14
C ASN A 68 -16.81 22.34 19.60
N ILE A 69 -17.95 22.48 18.92
CA ILE A 69 -19.03 23.41 19.31
C ILE A 69 -19.54 23.07 20.71
N LEU A 70 -19.86 21.79 20.95
CA LEU A 70 -20.37 21.34 22.23
C LEU A 70 -19.40 21.67 23.38
N CYS A 71 -18.12 21.35 23.23
CA CYS A 71 -17.11 21.55 24.27
C CYS A 71 -16.77 23.03 24.52
N ARG A 72 -16.79 23.88 23.47
CA ARG A 72 -16.31 25.26 23.57
C ARG A 72 -17.42 26.28 23.80
N GLU A 73 -18.58 26.04 23.22
CA GLU A 73 -19.64 27.05 23.12
C GLU A 73 -20.87 26.69 23.96
N ILE A 74 -21.16 25.38 24.11
CA ILE A 74 -22.43 24.93 24.70
C ILE A 74 -22.28 24.54 26.17
N VAL A 75 -21.32 23.69 26.52
CA VAL A 75 -21.14 23.29 27.92
C VAL A 75 -20.71 24.50 28.77
N PRO A 76 -21.20 24.62 30.02
CA PRO A 76 -20.88 25.76 30.86
C PRO A 76 -19.39 25.80 31.20
N LYS A 77 -18.86 26.97 31.53
CA LYS A 77 -17.46 27.16 31.96
C LYS A 77 -17.09 26.36 33.23
N THR A 78 -18.09 25.90 33.99
CA THR A 78 -17.91 25.04 35.17
C THR A 78 -17.60 23.59 34.82
N ALA A 79 -17.90 23.13 33.59
CA ALA A 79 -17.63 21.77 33.13
C ALA A 79 -16.12 21.51 33.05
N THR A 80 -15.53 20.89 34.07
CA THR A 80 -14.06 20.73 34.09
C THR A 80 -13.60 19.60 33.15
N ILE A 81 -14.53 18.70 32.83
CA ILE A 81 -14.32 17.50 32.01
C ILE A 81 -15.53 17.33 31.10
N VAL A 82 -15.28 17.02 29.83
CA VAL A 82 -16.29 16.59 28.87
C VAL A 82 -15.94 15.20 28.36
N VAL A 83 -16.90 14.29 28.34
CA VAL A 83 -16.83 13.02 27.65
C VAL A 83 -17.55 13.16 26.32
N SER A 84 -16.84 12.92 25.21
CA SER A 84 -17.48 12.83 23.87
C SER A 84 -17.72 11.37 23.50
N GLY A 85 -18.63 11.11 22.56
CA GLY A 85 -18.96 9.74 22.13
C GLY A 85 -20.14 9.71 21.15
N GLY A 86 -20.74 8.53 20.97
CA GLY A 86 -21.92 8.30 20.16
C GLY A 86 -23.23 8.22 20.97
N ASP A 87 -24.36 8.29 20.30
CA ASP A 87 -25.67 8.07 20.93
C ASP A 87 -25.96 6.57 21.24
N ASP A 88 -25.06 5.70 20.82
CA ASP A 88 -25.05 4.24 20.95
C ASP A 88 -24.05 3.73 22.02
N MET A 89 -23.54 4.63 22.87
CA MET A 89 -22.59 4.30 23.93
C MET A 89 -23.26 4.24 25.31
N LEU A 90 -22.81 3.32 26.15
CA LEU A 90 -23.16 3.23 27.57
C LEU A 90 -21.97 3.61 28.47
N PRO A 91 -22.21 4.25 29.63
CA PRO A 91 -21.15 4.60 30.57
C PRO A 91 -20.56 3.36 31.24
N ASP A 92 -19.44 3.54 31.93
CA ASP A 92 -18.86 2.48 32.74
C ASP A 92 -19.86 1.94 33.79
N PRO A 93 -20.06 0.61 33.87
CA PRO A 93 -21.06 0.04 34.76
C PRO A 93 -20.63 0.08 36.23
N ASN A 94 -19.34 0.20 36.53
CA ASN A 94 -18.77 0.03 37.86
C ASN A 94 -18.50 1.35 38.57
N PHE A 95 -18.21 2.42 37.83
CA PHE A 95 -17.86 3.72 38.40
C PHE A 95 -18.90 4.80 38.11
N THR A 96 -18.98 5.79 39.00
CA THR A 96 -19.74 7.02 38.80
C THR A 96 -18.91 8.09 38.07
N ALA A 97 -19.58 9.10 37.51
CA ALA A 97 -18.91 10.23 36.87
C ALA A 97 -17.94 10.95 37.83
N GLN A 98 -18.35 11.12 39.09
CA GLN A 98 -17.56 11.81 40.12
C GLN A 98 -16.28 11.04 40.46
N GLU A 99 -16.35 9.72 40.65
CA GLU A 99 -15.17 8.90 40.99
C GLU A 99 -14.14 8.91 39.85
N LEU A 100 -14.60 8.81 38.61
CA LEU A 100 -13.72 8.87 37.44
C LEU A 100 -13.14 10.27 37.22
N ALA A 101 -13.92 11.33 37.51
CA ALA A 101 -13.43 12.70 37.45
C ALA A 101 -12.31 12.96 38.46
N GLU A 102 -12.43 12.43 39.68
CA GLU A 102 -11.38 12.55 40.70
C GLU A 102 -10.08 11.87 40.25
N GLN A 103 -10.18 10.64 39.71
CA GLN A 103 -9.02 9.94 39.14
C GLN A 103 -8.41 10.69 37.95
N PHE A 104 -9.24 11.27 37.08
CA PHE A 104 -8.79 12.07 35.95
C PHE A 104 -8.01 13.30 36.41
N LEU A 105 -8.52 14.05 37.39
CA LEU A 105 -7.86 15.25 37.91
C LEU A 105 -6.62 14.94 38.75
N GLU A 106 -6.55 13.78 39.39
CA GLU A 106 -5.31 13.30 40.02
C GLU A 106 -4.21 13.08 38.98
N ARG A 107 -4.57 12.51 37.83
CA ARG A 107 -3.63 12.27 36.72
C ARG A 107 -3.28 13.54 35.95
N PHE A 108 -4.26 14.39 35.68
CA PHE A 108 -4.17 15.62 34.89
C PHE A 108 -4.65 16.82 35.70
N PRO A 109 -3.88 17.29 36.69
CA PRO A 109 -4.29 18.38 37.58
C PRO A 109 -4.46 19.72 36.87
N ASP A 110 -3.79 19.92 35.73
CA ASP A 110 -3.95 21.09 34.87
C ASP A 110 -5.11 20.96 33.87
N THR A 111 -5.83 19.84 33.91
CA THR A 111 -6.92 19.47 32.97
C THR A 111 -6.49 19.35 31.51
N PHE A 112 -5.18 19.30 31.23
CA PHE A 112 -4.68 19.07 29.88
C PHE A 112 -4.40 17.57 29.70
N GLY A 113 -5.47 16.83 29.45
CA GLY A 113 -5.42 15.37 29.34
C GLY A 113 -6.58 14.81 28.52
N VAL A 114 -6.35 13.62 27.97
CA VAL A 114 -7.31 12.80 27.25
C VAL A 114 -7.27 11.41 27.87
N MET A 115 -8.36 10.95 28.47
CA MET A 115 -8.48 9.59 29.00
C MET A 115 -9.44 8.78 28.13
N GLN A 116 -8.99 7.64 27.60
CA GLN A 116 -9.79 6.76 26.75
C GLN A 116 -10.03 5.42 27.45
N PRO A 117 -11.28 5.08 27.80
CA PRO A 117 -11.66 3.72 28.16
C PRO A 117 -11.47 2.73 27.01
N THR A 118 -10.84 1.58 27.25
CA THR A 118 -10.53 0.59 26.20
C THR A 118 -10.99 -0.83 26.55
N GLY A 119 -11.78 -1.01 27.62
CA GLY A 119 -12.23 -2.32 28.08
C GLY A 119 -13.29 -3.00 27.22
N ASP A 120 -13.96 -2.27 26.31
CA ASP A 120 -14.98 -2.86 25.42
C ASP A 120 -14.37 -3.77 24.33
N GLY A 121 -13.09 -3.55 23.99
CA GLY A 121 -12.35 -4.33 22.99
C GLY A 121 -12.89 -4.23 21.55
N PHE A 122 -13.99 -3.51 21.33
CA PHE A 122 -14.62 -3.35 20.03
C PHE A 122 -13.75 -2.50 19.10
N MET A 123 -13.55 -2.97 17.87
CA MET A 123 -12.78 -2.30 16.80
C MET A 123 -11.35 -1.87 17.18
N SER A 124 -10.69 -2.55 18.12
CA SER A 124 -9.34 -2.17 18.57
C SER A 124 -9.29 -0.74 19.13
N CYS A 125 -10.13 -0.47 20.12
CA CYS A 125 -10.23 0.81 20.85
C CYS A 125 -8.94 1.27 21.57
N ASP A 126 -7.88 0.48 21.53
CA ASP A 126 -6.52 0.85 21.91
C ASP A 126 -5.81 1.72 20.85
N GLY A 127 -6.34 1.82 19.63
CA GLY A 127 -5.77 2.60 18.52
C GLY A 127 -6.51 3.88 18.14
N TYR A 128 -7.52 4.31 18.91
CA TYR A 128 -8.29 5.55 18.67
C TYR A 128 -8.99 6.06 19.95
N CYS A 129 -9.50 7.30 19.92
CA CYS A 129 -10.24 7.91 21.03
C CYS A 129 -11.74 8.02 20.74
N GLY A 130 -12.47 6.91 20.82
CA GLY A 130 -13.90 6.85 20.45
C GLY A 130 -14.88 7.36 21.50
N SER A 131 -14.49 7.33 22.79
CA SER A 131 -15.31 7.88 23.88
C SER A 131 -14.48 8.58 24.95
N PRO A 132 -13.64 9.56 24.56
CA PRO A 132 -12.62 10.11 25.41
C PRO A 132 -13.19 11.08 26.44
N TRP A 133 -12.60 11.05 27.62
CA TRP A 133 -12.68 12.10 28.62
C TRP A 133 -11.66 13.18 28.30
N LEU A 134 -12.15 14.39 28.08
CA LEU A 134 -11.40 15.56 27.65
C LEU A 134 -11.41 16.58 28.79
N GLY A 135 -10.25 16.92 29.31
CA GLY A 135 -10.16 17.98 30.32
C GLY A 135 -10.32 19.37 29.72
N ARG A 136 -10.73 20.35 30.52
CA ARG A 136 -10.98 21.72 30.06
C ARG A 136 -9.81 22.37 29.33
N ALA A 137 -8.62 22.31 29.90
CA ALA A 137 -7.45 22.87 29.23
C ALA A 137 -7.17 22.17 27.89
N TRP A 138 -7.50 20.87 27.74
CA TRP A 138 -7.40 20.21 26.43
C TRP A 138 -8.35 20.87 25.42
N PHE A 139 -9.66 20.90 25.67
CA PHE A 139 -10.61 21.40 24.67
C PHE A 139 -10.60 22.92 24.47
N GLU A 140 -9.95 23.68 25.36
CA GLU A 140 -9.72 25.13 25.20
C GLU A 140 -8.42 25.49 24.48
N ARG A 141 -7.39 24.61 24.55
CA ARG A 141 -6.05 24.95 24.06
C ARG A 141 -5.59 24.09 22.89
N ALA A 142 -5.97 22.82 22.82
CA ALA A 142 -5.55 21.93 21.74
C ALA A 142 -5.92 22.51 20.36
N TYR A 143 -5.13 22.16 19.35
CA TYR A 143 -5.31 22.63 17.97
C TYR A 143 -5.36 24.15 17.83
N GLY A 144 -4.45 24.86 18.49
CA GLY A 144 -4.43 26.33 18.52
C GLY A 144 -5.66 26.95 19.19
N GLY A 145 -6.30 26.23 20.11
CA GLY A 145 -7.51 26.62 20.80
C GLY A 145 -8.79 26.49 19.97
N LYS A 146 -8.77 25.70 18.90
CA LYS A 146 -9.93 25.49 18.02
C LYS A 146 -10.93 24.47 18.57
N GLY A 147 -10.51 23.60 19.48
CA GLY A 147 -11.36 22.57 20.07
C GLY A 147 -10.59 21.29 20.34
N PRO A 148 -11.23 20.29 20.94
CA PRO A 148 -10.56 19.05 21.31
C PRO A 148 -10.12 18.20 20.12
N MET A 149 -10.61 18.48 18.92
CA MET A 149 -10.36 17.69 17.71
C MET A 149 -10.12 18.57 16.48
N TRP A 150 -9.42 18.04 15.47
CA TRP A 150 -9.29 18.71 14.19
C TRP A 150 -10.64 18.78 13.47
N GLY A 151 -11.14 19.98 13.22
CA GLY A 151 -12.52 20.20 12.76
C GLY A 151 -12.77 20.00 11.27
N GLU A 152 -11.75 19.68 10.46
CA GLU A 152 -11.91 19.52 9.01
C GLU A 152 -12.37 18.11 8.61
N TYR A 153 -12.25 17.13 9.49
CA TYR A 153 -12.83 15.80 9.25
C TYR A 153 -14.36 15.86 9.28
N HIS A 154 -15.00 15.05 8.46
CA HIS A 154 -16.45 14.94 8.46
C HIS A 154 -16.95 14.03 9.59
N HIS A 155 -16.38 12.83 9.74
CA HIS A 155 -16.84 11.87 10.74
C HIS A 155 -15.73 10.92 11.20
N ASN A 156 -15.06 10.24 10.27
CA ASN A 156 -14.08 9.20 10.58
C ASN A 156 -12.69 9.80 10.83
N TRP A 157 -11.80 9.02 11.47
CA TRP A 157 -10.37 9.32 11.66
C TRP A 157 -10.00 10.47 12.61
N ALA A 158 -10.94 11.35 12.97
CA ALA A 158 -10.70 12.43 13.93
C ALA A 158 -10.34 11.92 15.34
N ASP A 159 -10.94 10.82 15.74
CA ASP A 159 -10.66 10.06 16.96
C ASP A 159 -9.27 9.41 16.96
N LYS A 160 -8.82 8.93 15.80
CA LYS A 160 -7.45 8.46 15.60
C LYS A 160 -6.44 9.59 15.67
N GLU A 161 -6.71 10.73 15.03
CA GLU A 161 -5.81 11.89 15.16
C GLU A 161 -5.73 12.36 16.62
N LEU A 162 -6.87 12.45 17.31
CA LEU A 162 -6.91 12.75 18.75
C LEU A 162 -6.02 11.80 19.57
N HIS A 163 -6.11 10.49 19.31
CA HIS A 163 -5.25 9.49 19.96
C HIS A 163 -3.76 9.82 19.75
N TRP A 164 -3.33 10.00 18.50
CA TRP A 164 -1.92 10.23 18.18
C TRP A 164 -1.41 11.59 18.67
N VAL A 165 -2.25 12.62 18.61
CA VAL A 165 -1.92 13.96 19.11
C VAL A 165 -1.79 13.94 20.64
N ALA A 166 -2.75 13.37 21.35
CA ALA A 166 -2.68 13.24 22.81
C ALA A 166 -1.50 12.39 23.25
N LYS A 167 -1.22 11.28 22.56
CA LYS A 167 -0.07 10.42 22.82
C LYS A 167 1.24 11.17 22.63
N GLY A 168 1.43 11.85 21.50
CA GLY A 168 2.64 12.62 21.22
C GLY A 168 2.85 13.81 22.17
N LEU A 169 1.78 14.43 22.67
CA LEU A 169 1.86 15.48 23.71
C LEU A 169 2.02 14.93 25.14
N GLY A 170 2.12 13.60 25.31
CA GLY A 170 2.21 12.96 26.63
C GLY A 170 0.96 13.16 27.50
N ALA A 171 -0.19 13.40 26.86
CA ALA A 171 -1.46 13.74 27.49
C ALA A 171 -2.52 12.61 27.36
N LEU A 172 -2.17 11.47 26.76
CA LEU A 172 -3.07 10.32 26.62
C LEU A 172 -2.98 9.39 27.83
N TRP A 173 -4.13 8.95 28.33
CA TRP A 173 -4.27 7.91 29.35
C TRP A 173 -5.29 6.85 28.91
N GLN A 174 -4.82 5.67 28.53
CA GLN A 174 -5.69 4.56 28.19
C GLN A 174 -6.06 3.74 29.43
N ARG A 175 -7.33 3.35 29.52
CA ARG A 175 -7.92 2.65 30.66
C ARG A 175 -8.57 1.33 30.22
N PRO A 176 -7.81 0.24 30.12
CA PRO A 176 -8.35 -1.07 29.76
C PRO A 176 -9.28 -1.67 30.82
N ASP A 177 -9.22 -1.15 32.05
CA ASP A 177 -10.09 -1.50 33.16
C ASP A 177 -11.45 -0.81 33.14
N LEU A 178 -11.65 0.18 32.26
CA LEU A 178 -12.91 0.91 32.11
C LEU A 178 -13.60 0.55 30.78
N THR A 179 -14.92 0.38 30.83
CA THR A 179 -15.70 -0.02 29.66
C THR A 179 -16.80 0.99 29.37
N HIS A 180 -16.63 1.77 28.31
CA HIS A 180 -17.76 2.40 27.63
C HIS A 180 -18.24 1.43 26.55
N ARG A 181 -19.37 0.76 26.78
CA ARG A 181 -19.86 -0.28 25.87
C ARG A 181 -20.43 0.37 24.61
N HIS A 182 -19.84 0.05 23.47
CA HIS A 182 -20.28 0.53 22.16
C HIS A 182 -21.32 -0.44 21.59
N GLU A 183 -22.57 -0.01 21.51
CA GLU A 183 -23.67 -0.76 20.90
C GLU A 183 -23.88 -0.37 19.44
N HIS A 184 -22.77 -0.33 18.71
CA HIS A 184 -22.75 0.00 17.29
C HIS A 184 -23.57 -1.03 16.49
N PHE A 185 -24.29 -0.58 15.45
CA PHE A 185 -25.14 -1.43 14.61
C PHE A 185 -24.38 -2.62 13.99
N THR A 186 -23.08 -2.46 13.69
CA THR A 186 -22.24 -3.56 13.17
C THR A 186 -21.97 -4.66 14.21
N ARG A 187 -22.14 -4.40 15.51
CA ARG A 187 -21.98 -5.41 16.56
C ARG A 187 -23.12 -6.43 16.55
N GLY A 188 -24.32 -6.02 16.12
CA GLY A 188 -25.50 -6.87 15.95
C GLY A 188 -25.62 -7.50 14.56
N GLY A 189 -24.80 -7.07 13.60
CA GLY A 189 -24.96 -7.43 12.19
C GLY A 189 -26.09 -6.69 11.49
N ASP A 190 -26.54 -5.57 12.05
CA ASP A 190 -27.62 -4.75 11.51
C ASP A 190 -27.15 -3.93 10.30
N ASP A 191 -28.11 -3.57 9.43
CA ASP A 191 -27.86 -2.70 8.28
C ASP A 191 -27.44 -1.29 8.72
N ARG A 192 -26.68 -0.62 7.83
CA ARG A 192 -26.25 0.77 8.05
C ARG A 192 -27.47 1.70 8.09
N PRO A 193 -27.59 2.59 9.10
CA PRO A 193 -28.66 3.58 9.13
C PRO A 193 -28.60 4.55 7.93
N ASP A 194 -29.76 4.97 7.43
CA ASP A 194 -29.88 5.85 6.25
C ASP A 194 -29.08 7.15 6.40
N TYR A 195 -29.12 7.78 7.58
CA TYR A 195 -28.37 9.02 7.83
C TYR A 195 -26.87 8.80 7.69
N TRP A 196 -26.36 7.63 8.09
CA TRP A 196 -24.94 7.28 8.01
C TRP A 196 -24.54 7.05 6.56
N ALA A 197 -25.34 6.29 5.80
CA ALA A 197 -25.12 6.06 4.38
C ALA A 197 -25.17 7.36 3.55
N ALA A 198 -26.04 8.31 3.91
CA ALA A 198 -26.21 9.56 3.20
C ALA A 198 -25.12 10.61 3.51
N THR A 199 -24.53 10.58 4.71
CA THR A 199 -23.64 11.66 5.18
C THR A 199 -22.20 11.20 5.41
N VAL A 200 -22.00 10.03 6.01
CA VAL A 200 -20.67 9.54 6.43
C VAL A 200 -19.99 8.76 5.31
N ALA A 201 -20.64 7.75 4.74
CA ALA A 201 -20.05 6.89 3.71
C ALA A 201 -19.46 7.65 2.50
N PRO A 202 -20.11 8.68 1.95
CA PRO A 202 -19.57 9.43 0.80
C PRO A 202 -18.36 10.32 1.16
N LYS A 203 -18.09 10.51 2.46
CA LYS A 203 -17.03 11.38 2.98
C LYS A 203 -15.84 10.61 3.54
N ASP A 204 -15.96 9.30 3.73
CA ASP A 204 -14.89 8.45 4.27
C ASP A 204 -13.59 8.60 3.48
N GLN A 205 -13.67 8.62 2.14
CA GLN A 205 -12.51 8.82 1.27
C GLN A 205 -11.77 10.13 1.61
N HIS A 206 -12.50 11.22 1.83
CA HIS A 206 -11.90 12.51 2.19
C HIS A 206 -11.22 12.44 3.55
N ASP A 207 -11.87 11.83 4.55
CA ASP A 207 -11.36 11.77 5.92
C ASP A 207 -10.08 10.91 6.00
N VAL A 208 -10.03 9.77 5.31
CA VAL A 208 -8.81 8.94 5.28
C VAL A 208 -7.67 9.64 4.53
N GLU A 209 -7.96 10.34 3.42
CA GLU A 209 -6.95 11.12 2.68
C GLU A 209 -6.38 12.24 3.55
N LEU A 210 -7.25 12.95 4.28
CA LEU A 210 -6.88 14.01 5.19
C LEU A 210 -6.03 13.45 6.33
N PHE A 211 -6.43 12.32 6.92
CA PHE A 211 -5.68 11.68 8.00
C PHE A 211 -4.28 11.26 7.57
N LEU A 212 -4.14 10.57 6.43
CA LEU A 212 -2.84 10.18 5.90
C LEU A 212 -1.94 11.39 5.67
N SER A 213 -2.47 12.42 5.00
CA SER A 213 -1.74 13.68 4.77
C SER A 213 -1.25 14.33 6.05
N ARG A 214 -2.15 14.45 7.04
CA ARG A 214 -1.84 15.08 8.32
C ARG A 214 -0.87 14.25 9.11
N LYS A 215 -1.04 12.92 9.17
CA LYS A 215 -0.12 12.00 9.85
C LYS A 215 1.30 12.13 9.31
N TRP A 216 1.48 12.17 7.99
CA TRP A 216 2.81 12.36 7.38
C TRP A 216 3.40 13.73 7.68
N ALA A 217 2.57 14.77 7.69
CA ALA A 217 2.96 16.12 8.13
C ALA A 217 3.00 16.30 9.66
N GLN A 218 2.88 15.22 10.44
CA GLN A 218 2.91 15.21 11.90
C GLN A 218 1.85 16.12 12.55
N PHE A 219 0.63 16.02 12.03
CA PHE A 219 -0.60 16.69 12.48
C PHE A 219 -0.44 18.20 12.62
N PRO A 220 -0.19 18.95 11.54
CA PRO A 220 0.12 20.38 11.63
C PRO A 220 -1.01 21.16 12.30
N GLY A 221 -0.65 22.11 13.16
CA GLY A 221 -1.60 22.95 13.89
C GLY A 221 -2.19 22.27 15.13
N HIS A 222 -1.65 21.13 15.57
CA HIS A 222 -2.04 20.47 16.81
C HIS A 222 -1.56 21.21 18.07
N GLU A 223 -0.62 22.13 17.92
CA GLU A 223 0.08 22.79 19.02
C GLU A 223 -0.93 23.49 19.95
N PRO A 224 -0.83 23.25 21.28
CA PRO A 224 -1.74 23.87 22.21
C PRO A 224 -1.48 25.38 22.31
N LEU A 225 -2.56 26.16 22.40
CA LEU A 225 -2.49 27.58 22.70
C LEU A 225 -1.84 27.82 24.07
N GLY A 226 -0.93 28.79 24.15
CA GLY A 226 -0.21 29.15 25.36
C GLY A 226 1.06 28.34 25.58
N GLU A 227 1.11 27.54 26.63
CA GLU A 227 2.33 26.83 27.07
C GLU A 227 2.84 25.84 26.01
N ALA A 228 4.14 25.91 25.72
CA ALA A 228 4.80 25.08 24.72
C ALA A 228 5.01 23.63 25.24
N ARG A 229 3.98 22.80 25.16
CA ARG A 229 4.17 21.34 25.20
C ARG A 229 4.76 20.90 23.86
N LYS A 230 5.97 20.34 23.89
CA LYS A 230 6.62 19.83 22.68
C LYS A 230 6.05 18.46 22.33
N TYR A 231 5.73 18.28 21.05
CA TYR A 231 5.35 16.98 20.51
C TYR A 231 6.53 16.01 20.57
N ASN A 232 6.34 14.87 21.22
CA ASN A 232 7.34 13.82 21.30
C ASN A 232 7.12 12.80 20.18
N HIS A 233 7.85 12.98 19.08
CA HIS A 233 7.81 12.09 17.92
C HIS A 233 8.18 10.65 18.28
N ALA A 234 9.10 10.42 19.22
CA ALA A 234 9.48 9.07 19.62
C ALA A 234 8.35 8.37 20.41
N LEU A 235 7.56 9.11 21.18
CA LEU A 235 6.39 8.58 21.88
C LEU A 235 5.25 8.30 20.89
N ALA A 236 5.07 9.16 19.88
CA ALA A 236 4.12 8.98 18.79
C ALA A 236 4.54 7.88 17.79
N ALA A 237 5.82 7.55 17.65
CA ALA A 237 6.28 6.50 16.72
C ALA A 237 6.29 5.09 17.35
N ARG A 238 6.03 4.95 18.66
CA ARG A 238 5.92 3.64 19.31
C ARG A 238 4.61 2.94 18.89
N GLY A 239 4.74 2.03 17.93
CA GLY A 239 3.64 1.25 17.33
C GLY A 239 3.44 1.64 15.87
N ASP A 240 3.59 0.69 14.95
CA ASP A 240 3.34 0.87 13.52
C ASP A 240 1.83 0.72 13.24
N ASP A 241 1.07 1.81 13.36
CA ASP A 241 -0.35 1.82 12.99
C ASP A 241 -0.50 2.15 11.51
N ARG A 242 -0.67 1.11 10.69
CA ARG A 242 -0.96 1.22 9.25
C ARG A 242 -2.44 1.10 8.93
N THR A 243 -3.34 1.25 9.90
CA THR A 243 -4.78 1.04 9.68
C THR A 243 -5.35 1.98 8.61
N ALA A 244 -4.92 3.23 8.56
CA ALA A 244 -5.33 4.19 7.53
C ALA A 244 -4.81 3.82 6.15
N GLU A 245 -3.53 3.43 6.08
CA GLU A 245 -2.89 2.98 4.85
C GLU A 245 -3.53 1.70 4.32
N GLN A 246 -3.88 0.75 5.20
CA GLN A 246 -4.57 -0.49 4.85
C GLN A 246 -6.02 -0.24 4.44
N HIS A 247 -6.77 0.57 5.19
CA HIS A 247 -8.15 0.98 4.83
C HIS A 247 -8.18 1.66 3.47
N TRP A 248 -7.24 2.58 3.24
CA TRP A 248 -7.04 3.22 1.94
C TRP A 248 -6.78 2.20 0.84
N SER A 249 -5.85 1.27 1.08
CA SER A 249 -5.47 0.25 0.10
C SER A 249 -6.62 -0.70 -0.23
N ASN A 250 -7.42 -1.08 0.77
CA ASN A 250 -8.56 -1.99 0.62
C ASN A 250 -9.73 -1.37 -0.15
N LEU A 251 -10.05 -0.09 0.09
CA LEU A 251 -11.22 0.57 -0.50
C LEU A 251 -10.91 1.36 -1.78
N TYR A 252 -9.72 1.96 -1.84
CA TYR A 252 -9.36 2.96 -2.86
C TYR A 252 -8.06 2.62 -3.60
N GLY A 253 -7.29 1.65 -3.10
CA GLY A 253 -6.17 1.06 -3.83
C GLY A 253 -6.66 0.10 -4.93
N PRO A 254 -5.87 -0.09 -6.00
CA PRO A 254 -6.11 -1.16 -6.96
C PRO A 254 -5.99 -2.50 -6.25
N GLN A 255 -6.83 -3.47 -6.63
CA GLN A 255 -6.68 -4.88 -6.26
C GLN A 255 -5.44 -5.56 -6.92
N CYS A 256 -4.38 -4.79 -7.23
CA CYS A 256 -3.17 -5.23 -7.92
C CYS A 256 -1.91 -4.57 -7.32
N ALA A 257 -1.08 -5.43 -6.71
CA ALA A 257 0.33 -5.34 -6.32
C ALA A 257 0.84 -4.02 -5.68
N PRO A 258 0.93 -3.96 -4.33
CA PRO A 258 1.96 -3.17 -3.66
C PRO A 258 3.32 -3.80 -3.98
N GLY A 259 4.15 -3.10 -4.76
CA GLY A 259 5.47 -3.58 -5.16
C GLY A 259 6.03 -2.69 -6.26
N SER A 260 5.69 -2.96 -7.52
CA SER A 260 6.31 -2.28 -8.66
C SER A 260 6.02 -0.78 -8.79
N TRP A 261 4.80 -0.29 -8.52
CA TRP A 261 4.46 1.13 -8.73
C TRP A 261 5.07 2.02 -7.65
N LEU A 262 4.95 1.57 -6.40
CA LEU A 262 5.50 2.28 -5.24
C LEU A 262 7.03 2.38 -5.34
N GLN A 263 7.70 1.28 -5.67
CA GLN A 263 9.15 1.27 -5.86
C GLN A 263 9.57 2.20 -7.02
N ARG A 264 8.86 2.17 -8.16
CA ARG A 264 9.13 3.09 -9.29
C ARG A 264 8.98 4.55 -8.89
N MET A 265 7.92 4.90 -8.16
CA MET A 265 7.71 6.26 -7.65
C MET A 265 8.82 6.67 -6.68
N ARG A 266 9.17 5.81 -5.70
CA ARG A 266 10.27 6.07 -4.76
C ARG A 266 11.58 6.33 -5.49
N ALA A 267 11.91 5.45 -6.44
CA ALA A 267 13.15 5.55 -7.17
C ALA A 267 13.21 6.77 -8.10
N ALA A 268 12.08 7.18 -8.68
CA ALA A 268 12.00 8.43 -9.44
C ALA A 268 12.21 9.66 -8.56
N LEU A 269 11.62 9.68 -7.35
CA LEU A 269 11.81 10.75 -6.37
C LEU A 269 13.26 10.80 -5.85
N GLU A 270 13.86 9.64 -5.55
CA GLU A 270 15.28 9.52 -5.15
C GLU A 270 16.21 9.98 -6.28
N SER A 271 15.91 9.61 -7.53
CA SER A 271 16.65 10.07 -8.71
C SER A 271 16.61 11.60 -8.82
N CYS A 272 15.45 12.22 -8.62
CA CYS A 272 15.34 13.68 -8.55
C CYS A 272 16.27 14.27 -7.49
N ALA A 273 16.24 13.72 -6.27
CA ALA A 273 17.06 14.19 -5.16
C ALA A 273 18.57 14.08 -5.46
N VAL A 274 19.01 12.93 -5.98
CA VAL A 274 20.41 12.68 -6.36
C VAL A 274 20.86 13.62 -7.48
N ARG A 275 19.96 13.95 -8.42
CA ARG A 275 20.21 14.91 -9.51
C ARG A 275 20.13 16.38 -9.08
N GLY A 276 19.89 16.65 -7.79
CA GLY A 276 19.79 17.99 -7.24
C GLY A 276 18.47 18.71 -7.57
N MET A 277 17.48 18.01 -8.10
CA MET A 277 16.13 18.53 -8.34
C MET A 277 15.42 18.62 -6.99
N ARG A 278 14.95 19.80 -6.63
CA ARG A 278 14.34 20.06 -5.31
C ARG A 278 12.84 20.23 -5.39
N ARG A 279 12.33 20.97 -6.38
CA ARG A 279 10.90 21.24 -6.59
C ARG A 279 10.34 20.33 -7.65
N VAL A 280 9.68 19.26 -7.24
CA VAL A 280 9.13 18.23 -8.12
C VAL A 280 7.60 18.28 -8.07
N ALA A 281 6.93 18.07 -9.21
CA ALA A 281 5.49 17.82 -9.23
C ALA A 281 5.17 16.43 -9.78
N LEU A 282 3.98 15.93 -9.47
CA LEU A 282 3.46 14.69 -10.04
C LEU A 282 2.40 15.03 -11.09
N TYR A 283 2.42 14.41 -12.27
CA TYR A 283 1.37 14.57 -13.28
C TYR A 283 0.42 13.37 -13.21
N GLY A 284 -0.80 13.62 -12.73
CA GLY A 284 -1.92 12.70 -12.58
C GLY A 284 -2.39 12.63 -11.11
N ALA A 285 -3.65 12.93 -10.83
CA ALA A 285 -4.27 12.79 -9.49
C ALA A 285 -5.16 11.53 -9.37
N GLY A 286 -4.99 10.59 -10.30
CA GLY A 286 -5.77 9.35 -10.40
C GLY A 286 -5.30 8.23 -9.47
N THR A 287 -5.81 7.02 -9.73
CA THR A 287 -5.55 5.80 -8.94
C THR A 287 -4.06 5.51 -8.76
N HIS A 288 -3.23 5.79 -9.77
CA HIS A 288 -1.79 5.54 -9.68
C HIS A 288 -1.11 6.35 -8.55
N THR A 289 -1.28 7.68 -8.54
CA THR A 289 -0.77 8.56 -7.47
C THR A 289 -1.33 8.17 -6.10
N ARG A 290 -2.61 7.80 -6.09
CA ARG A 290 -3.31 7.33 -4.88
C ARG A 290 -2.72 6.03 -4.33
N THR A 291 -2.26 5.14 -5.20
CA THR A 291 -1.60 3.88 -4.81
C THR A 291 -0.16 4.12 -4.34
N CYS A 292 0.53 5.06 -4.97
CA CYS A 292 1.91 5.42 -4.64
C CYS A 292 2.01 6.37 -3.44
N ALA A 293 0.91 6.68 -2.76
CA ALA A 293 0.85 7.63 -1.67
C ALA A 293 1.90 7.37 -0.55
N PRO A 294 2.24 6.11 -0.19
CA PRO A 294 3.31 5.85 0.78
C PRO A 294 4.70 6.37 0.35
N ALA A 295 4.98 6.59 -0.94
CA ALA A 295 6.22 7.24 -1.39
C ALA A 295 6.23 8.74 -1.12
N LEU A 296 5.06 9.35 -0.88
CA LEU A 296 4.88 10.78 -0.65
C LEU A 296 4.84 11.13 0.83
N ALA A 297 4.96 10.15 1.73
CA ALA A 297 4.99 10.37 3.17
C ALA A 297 6.25 11.11 3.62
N GLU A 298 7.41 10.68 3.13
CA GLU A 298 8.72 11.28 3.40
C GLU A 298 9.50 11.38 2.08
N PRO A 299 9.07 12.24 1.14
CA PRO A 299 9.71 12.33 -0.15
C PRO A 299 11.11 12.96 0.02
N PRO A 300 12.14 12.47 -0.69
CA PRO A 300 13.49 13.04 -0.64
C PRO A 300 13.59 14.41 -1.37
N VAL A 301 12.48 14.92 -1.90
CA VAL A 301 12.32 16.18 -2.63
C VAL A 301 11.05 16.92 -2.18
N GLU A 302 10.95 18.22 -2.45
CA GLU A 302 9.71 18.98 -2.25
C GLU A 302 8.70 18.61 -3.33
N ILE A 303 7.54 18.06 -2.94
CA ILE A 303 6.39 17.89 -3.84
C ILE A 303 5.61 19.21 -3.90
N ALA A 304 5.85 20.00 -4.94
CA ALA A 304 5.29 21.33 -5.08
C ALA A 304 3.80 21.34 -5.46
N ALA A 305 3.37 20.38 -6.28
CA ALA A 305 1.98 20.23 -6.71
C ALA A 305 1.69 18.86 -7.34
N ILE A 306 0.41 18.58 -7.54
CA ILE A 306 -0.08 17.50 -8.40
C ILE A 306 -0.79 18.15 -9.59
N ILE A 307 -0.33 17.86 -10.80
CA ILE A 307 -0.91 18.35 -12.05
C ILE A 307 -2.01 17.38 -12.46
N ASP A 308 -3.20 17.86 -12.79
CA ASP A 308 -4.28 17.01 -13.32
C ASP A 308 -5.05 17.76 -14.40
N ASP A 309 -5.55 17.05 -15.42
CA ASP A 309 -6.28 17.69 -16.52
C ASP A 309 -7.77 17.90 -16.18
N ASN A 310 -8.28 17.25 -15.13
CA ASN A 310 -9.66 17.42 -14.69
C ASN A 310 -9.85 18.77 -13.97
N ALA A 311 -10.47 19.73 -14.65
CA ALA A 311 -10.77 21.05 -14.10
C ALA A 311 -11.58 21.02 -12.79
N LYS A 312 -12.37 19.96 -12.54
CA LYS A 312 -13.12 19.81 -11.28
C LYS A 312 -12.22 19.47 -10.08
N SER A 313 -10.97 19.07 -10.34
CA SER A 313 -9.98 18.75 -9.32
C SER A 313 -9.14 19.96 -8.94
N HIS A 314 -9.02 20.96 -9.81
CA HIS A 314 -8.19 22.15 -9.58
C HIS A 314 -8.62 22.91 -8.33
N GLY A 315 -7.66 23.38 -7.54
CA GLY A 315 -7.89 24.07 -6.27
C GLY A 315 -8.22 23.14 -5.10
N LYS A 316 -8.46 21.84 -5.35
CA LYS A 316 -8.51 20.82 -4.29
C LYS A 316 -7.10 20.38 -3.90
N ARG A 317 -7.01 19.53 -2.89
CA ARG A 317 -5.78 18.91 -2.43
C ARG A 317 -5.88 17.40 -2.53
N LEU A 318 -4.77 16.73 -2.84
CA LEU A 318 -4.62 15.28 -2.75
C LEU A 318 -3.39 14.99 -1.88
N PHE A 319 -3.58 14.25 -0.79
CA PHE A 319 -2.59 14.04 0.28
C PHE A 319 -1.94 15.34 0.79
N GLY A 320 -2.68 16.45 0.76
CA GLY A 320 -2.19 17.77 1.17
C GLY A 320 -1.39 18.52 0.11
N PHE A 321 -1.16 17.96 -1.07
CA PHE A 321 -0.54 18.67 -2.19
C PHE A 321 -1.62 19.36 -3.03
N PRO A 322 -1.42 20.62 -3.46
CA PRO A 322 -2.39 21.32 -4.30
C PRO A 322 -2.51 20.66 -5.67
N ILE A 323 -3.75 20.47 -6.12
CA ILE A 323 -4.04 20.02 -7.48
C ILE A 323 -4.16 21.25 -8.39
N VAL A 324 -3.32 21.32 -9.41
CA VAL A 324 -3.18 22.47 -10.31
C VAL A 324 -3.39 22.07 -11.77
N SER A 325 -3.72 23.04 -12.60
CA SER A 325 -3.72 22.88 -14.06
C SER A 325 -2.30 22.84 -14.60
N LEU A 326 -2.14 22.32 -15.83
CA LEU A 326 -0.86 22.34 -16.54
C LEU A 326 -0.31 23.76 -16.73
N GLU A 327 -1.19 24.73 -16.99
CA GLU A 327 -0.83 26.16 -17.11
C GLU A 327 -0.29 26.71 -15.79
N GLN A 328 -0.98 26.43 -14.68
CA GLN A 328 -0.52 26.82 -13.34
C GLN A 328 0.82 26.16 -13.01
N ALA A 329 1.01 24.90 -13.38
CA ALA A 329 2.26 24.18 -13.16
C ALA A 329 3.45 24.80 -13.89
N CYS A 330 3.25 25.33 -15.10
CA CYS A 330 4.30 26.04 -15.84
C CYS A 330 4.79 27.30 -15.10
N ALA A 331 3.97 27.87 -14.21
CA ALA A 331 4.36 29.02 -13.38
C ALA A 331 5.06 28.64 -12.07
N LEU A 332 5.06 27.37 -11.65
CA LEU A 332 5.52 26.92 -10.32
C LEU A 332 7.04 26.83 -10.15
N ARG A 333 7.84 27.17 -11.19
CA ARG A 333 9.31 27.01 -11.22
C ARG A 333 9.71 25.61 -10.71
N LEU A 334 9.33 24.60 -11.46
CA LEU A 334 9.61 23.20 -11.16
C LEU A 334 10.96 22.79 -11.75
N ASP A 335 11.69 21.95 -11.02
CA ASP A 335 12.89 21.30 -11.54
C ASP A 335 12.52 20.06 -12.37
N ALA A 336 11.50 19.31 -11.91
CA ALA A 336 11.02 18.11 -12.59
C ALA A 336 9.52 17.85 -12.39
N VAL A 337 8.97 17.05 -13.30
CA VAL A 337 7.61 16.50 -13.24
C VAL A 337 7.69 14.99 -13.46
N ILE A 338 7.17 14.21 -12.51
CA ILE A 338 7.07 12.75 -12.64
C ILE A 338 5.69 12.40 -13.18
N LEU A 339 5.62 11.65 -14.29
CA LEU A 339 4.36 11.17 -14.85
C LEU A 339 3.83 10.01 -14.01
N SER A 340 2.76 10.26 -13.28
CA SER A 340 2.15 9.31 -12.34
C SER A 340 0.94 8.63 -12.98
N ALA A 341 1.18 7.82 -14.01
CA ALA A 341 0.16 7.01 -14.67
C ALA A 341 0.75 5.71 -15.21
N ASN A 342 0.03 4.60 -15.07
CA ASN A 342 0.43 3.29 -15.60
C ASN A 342 -0.05 3.08 -17.04
N SER A 343 -1.35 3.20 -17.29
CA SER A 343 -1.98 2.92 -18.58
C SER A 343 -2.06 4.14 -19.51
N HIS A 344 -1.82 5.34 -18.97
CA HIS A 344 -1.97 6.62 -19.69
C HIS A 344 -0.67 7.44 -19.72
N GLU A 345 0.48 6.83 -19.41
CA GLU A 345 1.76 7.54 -19.35
C GLU A 345 2.12 8.21 -20.69
N GLU A 346 1.82 7.56 -21.83
CA GLU A 346 2.09 8.14 -23.15
C GLU A 346 1.27 9.39 -23.41
N THR A 347 -0.01 9.38 -23.05
CA THR A 347 -0.88 10.54 -23.17
C THR A 347 -0.40 11.69 -22.28
N LEU A 348 0.04 11.39 -21.05
CA LEU A 348 0.62 12.42 -20.17
C LEU A 348 1.96 12.94 -20.71
N TRP A 349 2.76 12.08 -21.34
CA TRP A 349 4.00 12.48 -21.99
C TRP A 349 3.75 13.49 -23.11
N GLU A 350 2.82 13.20 -24.02
CA GLU A 350 2.41 14.14 -25.06
C GLU A 350 1.90 15.45 -24.46
N ARG A 351 1.03 15.39 -23.46
CA ARG A 351 0.46 16.58 -22.80
C ARG A 351 1.47 17.40 -22.01
N SER A 352 2.55 16.79 -21.53
CA SER A 352 3.62 17.48 -20.79
C SER A 352 4.49 18.40 -21.65
N GLU A 353 4.23 18.50 -22.95
CA GLU A 353 5.01 19.29 -23.89
C GLU A 353 5.21 20.77 -23.47
N PRO A 354 4.22 21.49 -22.92
CA PRO A 354 4.43 22.85 -22.41
C PRO A 354 5.45 22.93 -21.27
N LEU A 355 5.51 21.93 -20.38
CA LEU A 355 6.47 21.87 -19.28
C LEU A 355 7.90 21.68 -19.82
N ARG A 356 8.06 20.79 -20.80
CA ARG A 356 9.34 20.54 -21.46
C ARG A 356 9.86 21.78 -22.19
N ARG A 357 8.97 22.56 -22.83
CA ARG A 357 9.34 23.83 -23.50
C ARG A 357 9.88 24.88 -22.53
N VAL A 358 9.42 24.91 -21.28
CA VAL A 358 9.91 25.83 -20.25
C VAL A 358 11.09 25.26 -19.45
N GLY A 359 11.68 24.15 -19.92
CA GLY A 359 12.90 23.57 -19.35
C GLY A 359 12.68 22.69 -18.11
N VAL A 360 11.45 22.30 -17.81
CA VAL A 360 11.15 21.37 -16.72
C VAL A 360 11.45 19.95 -17.19
N GLU A 361 12.24 19.20 -16.42
CA GLU A 361 12.50 17.79 -16.71
C GLU A 361 11.22 16.98 -16.57
N VAL A 362 10.87 16.13 -17.54
CA VAL A 362 9.73 15.21 -17.43
C VAL A 362 10.23 13.79 -17.29
N ILE A 363 9.92 13.15 -16.16
CA ILE A 363 10.36 11.81 -15.78
C ILE A 363 9.21 10.83 -15.97
N ARG A 364 9.47 9.76 -16.70
CA ARG A 364 8.54 8.65 -16.93
C ARG A 364 8.87 7.49 -15.98
N LEU A 365 7.85 6.83 -15.44
CA LEU A 365 7.99 5.71 -14.50
C LEU A 365 8.09 4.34 -15.20
N TYR A 366 7.53 4.24 -16.41
CA TYR A 366 7.36 2.96 -17.12
C TYR A 366 8.17 2.86 -18.40
N LYS A 367 8.18 3.91 -19.23
CA LYS A 367 9.02 3.94 -20.44
C LYS A 367 10.22 4.86 -20.26
N PRO A 368 11.42 4.51 -20.76
CA PRO A 368 12.58 5.39 -20.70
C PRO A 368 12.27 6.77 -21.31
N THR A 369 12.71 7.84 -20.65
CA THR A 369 12.77 9.18 -21.25
C THR A 369 13.91 9.21 -22.26
N GLY A 370 13.56 9.03 -23.53
CA GLY A 370 14.50 9.04 -24.65
C GLY A 370 14.61 7.68 -25.33
N GLU A 371 13.86 7.50 -26.42
CA GLU A 371 14.41 6.72 -27.52
C GLU A 371 15.65 7.48 -27.99
N VAL A 372 16.83 6.97 -27.65
CA VAL A 372 18.06 7.44 -28.28
C VAL A 372 18.02 6.91 -29.70
N ASP A 373 17.92 7.81 -30.68
CA ASP A 373 18.01 7.43 -32.09
C ASP A 373 19.29 6.61 -32.30
N PRO A 374 19.19 5.34 -32.74
CA PRO A 374 20.36 4.51 -33.01
C PRO A 374 21.34 5.14 -34.01
N ALA A 375 20.91 6.14 -34.79
CA ALA A 375 21.78 6.94 -35.65
C ALA A 375 22.70 7.89 -34.86
N MET A 376 22.26 8.46 -33.74
CA MET A 376 23.05 9.38 -32.90
C MET A 376 24.14 8.67 -32.07
N VAL A 377 23.90 7.42 -31.67
CA VAL A 377 24.93 6.57 -31.03
C VAL A 377 26.02 6.19 -32.05
N ARG A 378 25.63 6.00 -33.32
CA ARG A 378 26.55 5.70 -34.43
C ARG A 378 27.35 6.93 -34.89
N SER A 379 26.86 8.15 -34.67
CA SER A 379 27.55 9.40 -35.03
C SER A 379 28.51 9.91 -33.95
N GLY A 380 28.42 9.41 -32.70
CA GLY A 380 29.31 9.81 -31.60
C GLY A 380 28.96 11.15 -30.94
N GLU A 381 27.79 11.72 -31.24
CA GLU A 381 27.33 13.00 -30.68
C GLU A 381 26.88 12.91 -29.20
N VAL A 382 26.56 11.70 -28.72
CA VAL A 382 26.24 11.44 -27.31
C VAL A 382 27.20 10.38 -26.78
N SER A 383 27.89 10.70 -25.68
CA SER A 383 28.78 9.76 -25.01
C SER A 383 27.98 8.61 -24.37
N PRO A 384 28.41 7.34 -24.52
CA PRO A 384 27.83 6.19 -23.82
C PRO A 384 27.75 6.37 -22.29
N ALA A 385 28.59 7.24 -21.71
CA ALA A 385 28.56 7.57 -20.29
C ALA A 385 27.34 8.41 -19.87
N VAL A 386 26.76 9.21 -20.77
CA VAL A 386 25.55 10.02 -20.50
C VAL A 386 24.31 9.13 -20.46
N VAL A 387 24.27 8.07 -21.26
CA VAL A 387 23.21 7.05 -21.21
C VAL A 387 23.21 6.38 -19.83
N ARG A 388 24.37 5.92 -19.33
CA ARG A 388 24.50 5.25 -18.02
C ARG A 388 24.03 6.07 -16.82
N GLN A 389 24.11 7.39 -16.86
CA GLN A 389 23.70 8.24 -15.73
C GLN A 389 22.18 8.34 -15.54
N ALA A 390 21.37 7.94 -16.55
CA ALA A 390 19.91 7.84 -16.44
C ALA A 390 19.41 6.40 -16.14
N THR A 391 20.32 5.42 -16.02
CA THR A 391 19.99 3.98 -16.08
C THR A 391 20.24 3.14 -14.81
N PRO A 392 20.09 3.58 -13.55
CA PRO A 392 20.14 2.60 -12.45
C PRO A 392 18.92 1.66 -12.41
N LEU A 393 17.74 2.13 -12.84
CA LEU A 393 16.46 1.42 -12.64
C LEU A 393 16.07 0.50 -13.79
N LEU A 394 16.38 0.87 -15.03
CA LEU A 394 16.17 0.01 -16.21
C LEU A 394 17.10 -1.21 -16.20
N GLU A 395 18.26 -1.09 -15.55
CA GLU A 395 19.23 -2.17 -15.39
C GLU A 395 18.83 -3.21 -14.31
N GLN A 396 17.67 -3.08 -13.67
CA GLN A 396 17.17 -4.06 -12.70
C GLN A 396 15.89 -4.80 -13.15
N ASP A 397 15.30 -4.45 -14.30
CA ASP A 397 14.09 -5.09 -14.79
C ASP A 397 14.40 -6.42 -15.51
N ALA A 398 14.06 -7.55 -14.88
CA ALA A 398 14.35 -8.88 -15.43
C ALA A 398 13.74 -9.11 -16.82
N TYR A 399 12.61 -8.50 -17.14
CA TYR A 399 11.95 -8.67 -18.44
C TYR A 399 12.65 -7.87 -19.54
N VAL A 400 13.20 -6.70 -19.20
CA VAL A 400 14.12 -5.97 -20.08
C VAL A 400 15.41 -6.76 -20.25
N MET A 401 15.92 -7.38 -19.18
CA MET A 401 17.13 -8.19 -19.24
C MET A 401 16.99 -9.43 -20.13
N MET A 402 15.81 -10.04 -20.18
CA MET A 402 15.52 -11.11 -21.15
C MET A 402 15.77 -10.66 -22.60
N THR A 403 15.49 -9.40 -22.94
CA THR A 403 15.71 -8.87 -24.30
C THR A 403 17.19 -8.73 -24.68
N ARG A 404 18.12 -8.83 -23.71
CA ARG A 404 19.57 -8.85 -23.98
C ARG A 404 20.05 -10.22 -24.44
N VAL A 405 19.32 -11.29 -24.09
CA VAL A 405 19.66 -12.67 -24.47
C VAL A 405 18.67 -13.27 -25.46
N ILE A 406 17.55 -12.60 -25.70
CA ILE A 406 16.53 -12.94 -26.70
C ILE A 406 16.28 -11.71 -27.56
N ASP A 407 16.48 -11.84 -28.87
CA ASP A 407 16.22 -10.75 -29.83
C ASP A 407 14.73 -10.36 -29.84
N ALA A 408 14.40 -9.29 -29.13
CA ALA A 408 13.05 -8.79 -28.96
C ALA A 408 12.38 -8.31 -30.26
N SER A 409 13.15 -8.08 -31.31
CA SER A 409 12.63 -7.68 -32.63
C SER A 409 12.03 -8.86 -33.41
N LYS A 410 12.38 -10.09 -33.05
CA LYS A 410 11.93 -11.33 -33.69
C LYS A 410 10.74 -11.95 -32.94
N PRO A 411 9.97 -12.84 -33.59
CA PRO A 411 8.97 -13.64 -32.89
C PRO A 411 9.60 -14.48 -31.78
N ALA A 412 9.00 -14.44 -30.59
CA ALA A 412 9.43 -15.17 -29.42
C ALA A 412 8.28 -16.06 -28.90
N VAL A 413 8.59 -17.26 -28.41
CA VAL A 413 7.60 -18.13 -27.75
C VAL A 413 7.89 -18.13 -26.26
N ILE A 414 6.94 -17.70 -25.45
CA ILE A 414 7.14 -17.49 -24.02
C ILE A 414 6.11 -18.32 -23.24
N LEU A 415 6.56 -19.01 -22.20
CA LEU A 415 5.68 -19.68 -21.26
C LEU A 415 5.58 -18.83 -19.99
N ASP A 416 4.36 -18.44 -19.61
CA ASP A 416 4.07 -17.81 -18.32
C ASP A 416 3.32 -18.83 -17.45
N ILE A 417 4.04 -19.44 -16.51
CA ILE A 417 3.55 -20.52 -15.65
C ILE A 417 3.15 -19.91 -14.32
N GLY A 418 1.86 -19.97 -13.98
CA GLY A 418 1.27 -19.18 -12.90
C GLY A 418 1.00 -17.76 -13.36
N ALA A 419 0.21 -17.64 -14.43
CA ALA A 419 -0.05 -16.36 -15.11
C ALA A 419 -1.03 -15.46 -14.34
N ASN A 420 -1.79 -16.02 -13.40
CA ASN A 420 -2.83 -15.31 -12.64
C ASN A 420 -3.76 -14.55 -13.61
N VAL A 421 -4.15 -13.32 -13.29
CA VAL A 421 -4.97 -12.43 -14.14
C VAL A 421 -4.16 -11.70 -15.24
N GLY A 422 -2.97 -12.20 -15.57
CA GLY A 422 -2.20 -11.76 -16.75
C GLY A 422 -1.37 -10.48 -16.58
N ALA A 423 -1.01 -10.10 -15.35
CA ALA A 423 -0.13 -8.95 -15.12
C ALA A 423 1.27 -9.16 -15.73
N THR A 424 1.83 -10.36 -15.57
CA THR A 424 3.12 -10.73 -16.17
C THR A 424 3.03 -10.90 -17.68
N VAL A 425 1.92 -11.47 -18.18
CA VAL A 425 1.61 -11.54 -19.61
C VAL A 425 1.68 -10.14 -20.26
N GLU A 426 1.03 -9.13 -19.68
CA GLU A 426 1.07 -7.75 -20.20
C GLU A 426 2.49 -7.21 -20.30
N ARG A 427 3.30 -7.43 -19.26
CA ARG A 427 4.70 -7.01 -19.23
C ARG A 427 5.49 -7.69 -20.34
N LEU A 428 5.39 -9.01 -20.47
CA LEU A 428 6.05 -9.78 -21.53
C LEU A 428 5.63 -9.31 -22.92
N ARG A 429 4.33 -9.04 -23.15
CA ARG A 429 3.85 -8.48 -24.44
C ARG A 429 4.52 -7.16 -24.79
N SER A 430 4.72 -6.29 -23.81
CA SER A 430 5.32 -4.97 -24.03
C SER A 430 6.81 -5.02 -24.39
N GLN A 431 7.51 -6.10 -24.03
CA GLN A 431 8.96 -6.22 -24.24
C GLN A 431 9.33 -6.84 -25.59
N PHE A 432 8.44 -7.62 -26.20
CA PHE A 432 8.71 -8.35 -27.44
C PHE A 432 7.80 -7.86 -28.57
N ARG A 433 8.33 -7.73 -29.79
CA ARG A 433 7.56 -7.19 -30.93
C ARG A 433 6.44 -8.12 -31.40
N LYS A 434 6.62 -9.44 -31.29
CA LYS A 434 5.67 -10.49 -31.74
C LYS A 434 5.73 -11.75 -30.86
N PRO A 435 5.46 -11.65 -29.53
CA PRO A 435 5.55 -12.80 -28.65
C PRO A 435 4.32 -13.69 -28.84
N THR A 436 4.46 -15.01 -28.85
CA THR A 436 3.36 -15.94 -28.57
C THR A 436 3.49 -16.37 -27.12
N ILE A 437 2.51 -16.05 -26.30
CA ILE A 437 2.56 -16.30 -24.85
C ILE A 437 1.56 -17.39 -24.49
N TYR A 438 2.05 -18.48 -23.94
CA TYR A 438 1.23 -19.55 -23.38
C TYR A 438 1.15 -19.35 -21.86
N ALA A 439 -0.03 -18.96 -21.39
CA ALA A 439 -0.25 -18.51 -20.02
C ALA A 439 -1.02 -19.58 -19.23
N PHE A 440 -0.36 -20.26 -18.29
CA PHE A 440 -0.94 -21.36 -17.52
C PHE A 440 -1.49 -20.84 -16.18
N GLU A 441 -2.77 -21.09 -15.92
CA GLU A 441 -3.44 -20.73 -14.66
C GLU A 441 -4.50 -21.78 -14.27
N PRO A 442 -4.34 -22.53 -13.17
CA PRO A 442 -5.28 -23.58 -12.77
C PRO A 442 -6.56 -23.08 -12.10
N ALA A 443 -6.54 -21.95 -11.38
CA ALA A 443 -7.67 -21.48 -10.59
C ALA A 443 -8.83 -21.03 -11.51
N PRO A 444 -10.05 -21.58 -11.39
CA PRO A 444 -11.13 -21.33 -12.34
C PRO A 444 -11.53 -19.86 -12.46
N ASP A 445 -11.74 -19.19 -11.31
CA ASP A 445 -12.13 -17.79 -11.21
C ASP A 445 -11.02 -16.84 -11.72
N VAL A 446 -9.77 -17.17 -11.44
CA VAL A 446 -8.60 -16.41 -11.93
C VAL A 446 -8.39 -16.63 -13.43
N PHE A 447 -8.56 -17.87 -13.91
CA PHE A 447 -8.44 -18.23 -15.31
C PHE A 447 -9.49 -17.56 -16.19
N GLU A 448 -10.73 -17.41 -15.70
CA GLU A 448 -11.78 -16.67 -16.41
C GLU A 448 -11.37 -15.21 -16.63
N ARG A 449 -10.84 -14.55 -15.59
CA ARG A 449 -10.33 -13.17 -15.69
C ARG A 449 -9.11 -13.07 -16.61
N LEU A 450 -8.23 -14.08 -16.62
CA LEU A 450 -7.13 -14.17 -17.58
C LEU A 450 -7.66 -14.26 -19.02
N CYS A 451 -8.69 -15.07 -19.26
CA CYS A 451 -9.33 -15.18 -20.57
C CYS A 451 -9.97 -13.87 -21.02
N GLU A 452 -10.70 -13.20 -20.15
CA GLU A 452 -11.30 -11.88 -20.42
C GLU A 452 -10.23 -10.87 -20.85
N ARG A 453 -9.11 -10.84 -20.13
CA ARG A 453 -8.00 -9.94 -20.45
C ARG A 453 -7.27 -10.33 -21.74
N ALA A 454 -7.06 -11.63 -21.94
CA ALA A 454 -6.41 -12.16 -23.14
C ALA A 454 -7.28 -12.04 -24.40
N ALA A 455 -8.60 -11.82 -24.28
CA ALA A 455 -9.49 -11.63 -25.42
C ALA A 455 -9.09 -10.43 -26.30
N GLU A 456 -8.45 -9.42 -25.71
CA GLU A 456 -7.91 -8.27 -26.43
C GLU A 456 -6.55 -8.54 -27.09
N TRP A 457 -5.92 -9.67 -26.79
CA TRP A 457 -4.50 -9.95 -27.06
C TRP A 457 -4.35 -11.23 -27.90
N PRO A 458 -4.41 -11.13 -29.24
CA PRO A 458 -4.44 -12.29 -30.14
C PRO A 458 -3.21 -13.21 -30.04
N GLU A 459 -2.13 -12.72 -29.45
CA GLU A 459 -0.88 -13.45 -29.27
C GLU A 459 -0.79 -14.22 -27.94
N VAL A 460 -1.78 -14.08 -27.06
CA VAL A 460 -1.87 -14.76 -25.76
C VAL A 460 -2.80 -15.95 -25.84
N ARG A 461 -2.36 -17.07 -25.27
CA ARG A 461 -3.09 -18.34 -25.25
C ARG A 461 -3.21 -18.82 -23.79
N PRO A 462 -4.31 -18.48 -23.10
CA PRO A 462 -4.59 -18.98 -21.76
C PRO A 462 -4.78 -20.51 -21.77
N ILE A 463 -4.22 -21.19 -20.77
CA ILE A 463 -4.32 -22.64 -20.57
C ILE A 463 -4.71 -22.91 -19.12
N ARG A 464 -5.86 -23.56 -18.91
CA ARG A 464 -6.33 -23.93 -17.58
C ARG A 464 -5.70 -25.23 -17.09
N ALA A 465 -4.47 -25.14 -16.60
CA ALA A 465 -3.75 -26.27 -16.01
C ALA A 465 -2.69 -25.80 -15.02
N ALA A 466 -2.50 -26.58 -13.96
CA ALA A 466 -1.29 -26.51 -13.14
C ALA A 466 -0.12 -27.13 -13.91
N VAL A 467 1.10 -26.71 -13.60
CA VAL A 467 2.31 -27.27 -14.19
C VAL A 467 3.12 -27.94 -13.10
N GLY A 468 3.56 -29.18 -13.35
CA GLY A 468 4.32 -29.96 -12.36
C GLY A 468 5.18 -31.05 -13.01
N ALA A 469 5.62 -32.00 -12.20
CA ALA A 469 6.55 -33.06 -12.62
C ALA A 469 5.88 -34.24 -13.35
N SER A 470 4.54 -34.34 -13.32
CA SER A 470 3.78 -35.41 -13.97
C SER A 470 2.42 -34.91 -14.48
N ASN A 471 1.87 -35.56 -15.51
CA ASN A 471 0.50 -35.31 -15.97
C ASN A 471 -0.51 -35.96 -15.02
N GLY A 472 -1.67 -35.34 -14.84
CA GLY A 472 -2.77 -35.90 -14.06
C GLY A 472 -3.80 -34.87 -13.64
N GLU A 473 -4.50 -35.14 -12.54
CA GLU A 473 -5.29 -34.14 -11.82
C GLU A 473 -4.67 -33.89 -10.44
N VAL A 474 -4.81 -32.66 -9.96
CA VAL A 474 -4.32 -32.24 -8.65
C VAL A 474 -5.40 -31.50 -7.89
N GLU A 475 -5.36 -31.57 -6.56
CA GLU A 475 -6.10 -30.64 -5.71
C GLU A 475 -5.35 -29.31 -5.64
N PHE A 476 -5.98 -28.26 -6.14
CA PHE A 476 -5.48 -26.89 -6.07
C PHE A 476 -6.22 -26.14 -4.94
N ARG A 477 -5.46 -25.53 -4.04
CA ARG A 477 -5.96 -24.92 -2.80
C ARG A 477 -6.09 -23.42 -3.01
N LEU A 478 -7.33 -22.94 -3.05
CA LEU A 478 -7.62 -21.52 -3.18
C LEU A 478 -7.58 -20.86 -1.80
N THR A 479 -6.71 -19.87 -1.66
CA THR A 479 -6.52 -19.10 -0.42
C THR A 479 -7.25 -17.76 -0.49
N ALA A 480 -7.53 -17.14 0.66
CA ALA A 480 -8.25 -15.87 0.74
C ALA A 480 -7.63 -14.78 -0.16
N ASN A 481 -6.31 -14.72 -0.22
CA ASN A 481 -5.60 -14.03 -1.30
C ASN A 481 -5.29 -15.01 -2.43
N ARG A 482 -5.95 -14.87 -3.59
CA ARG A 482 -5.77 -15.78 -4.73
C ARG A 482 -4.33 -15.85 -5.24
N LEU A 483 -3.52 -14.80 -5.04
CA LEU A 483 -2.09 -14.78 -5.38
C LEU A 483 -1.27 -15.84 -4.63
N MET A 484 -1.76 -16.31 -3.49
CA MET A 484 -1.07 -17.28 -2.62
C MET A 484 -1.60 -18.71 -2.79
N SER A 485 -2.45 -18.94 -3.79
CA SER A 485 -3.05 -20.26 -4.03
C SER A 485 -2.00 -21.21 -4.57
N SER A 486 -2.00 -22.45 -4.08
CA SER A 486 -0.98 -23.45 -4.44
C SER A 486 -1.57 -24.85 -4.51
N VAL A 487 -0.84 -25.76 -5.15
CA VAL A 487 -1.03 -27.20 -4.99
C VAL A 487 -0.63 -27.63 -3.56
N LEU A 488 0.40 -27.00 -3.01
CA LEU A 488 0.95 -27.31 -1.71
C LEU A 488 0.15 -26.62 -0.60
N PRO A 489 -0.02 -27.26 0.58
CA PRO A 489 -0.62 -26.59 1.72
C PRO A 489 0.34 -25.52 2.28
N ALA A 490 -0.23 -24.48 2.89
CA ALA A 490 0.55 -23.46 3.58
C ALA A 490 1.33 -24.06 4.76
N SER A 491 2.60 -23.68 4.92
CA SER A 491 3.38 -24.06 6.11
C SER A 491 3.01 -23.18 7.30
N ALA A 492 3.31 -23.63 8.52
CA ALA A 492 3.13 -22.80 9.73
C ALA A 492 3.89 -21.45 9.64
N MET A 493 5.03 -21.46 8.95
CA MET A 493 5.82 -20.26 8.70
C MET A 493 5.13 -19.34 7.68
N GLY A 494 4.63 -19.88 6.55
CA GLY A 494 3.86 -19.10 5.59
C GLY A 494 2.61 -18.47 6.23
N ALA A 495 1.90 -19.22 7.07
CA ALA A 495 0.76 -18.71 7.84
C ALA A 495 1.16 -17.55 8.78
N SER A 496 2.35 -17.62 9.41
CA SER A 496 2.85 -16.55 10.27
C SER A 496 3.21 -15.27 9.51
N PHE A 497 3.59 -15.38 8.24
CA PHE A 497 3.99 -14.25 7.40
C PHE A 497 2.81 -13.54 6.75
N HIS A 498 1.83 -14.32 6.29
CA HIS A 498 0.73 -13.82 5.45
C HIS A 498 -0.61 -13.74 6.17
N GLY A 499 -0.68 -14.23 7.41
CA GLY A 499 -1.89 -14.21 8.24
C GLY A 499 -3.08 -14.83 7.52
N ASP A 500 -4.21 -14.12 7.53
CA ASP A 500 -5.44 -14.60 6.88
C ASP A 500 -5.35 -14.69 5.35
N GLY A 501 -4.35 -14.07 4.71
CA GLY A 501 -4.20 -14.08 3.25
C GLY A 501 -3.91 -15.46 2.67
N ILE A 502 -3.08 -16.26 3.35
CA ILE A 502 -2.71 -17.63 2.92
C ILE A 502 -3.67 -18.69 3.47
N ARG A 503 -4.73 -18.27 4.20
CA ARG A 503 -5.73 -19.19 4.73
C ARG A 503 -6.48 -19.85 3.58
N GLU A 504 -6.45 -21.19 3.55
CA GLU A 504 -7.23 -21.99 2.60
C GLU A 504 -8.73 -21.72 2.80
N GLU A 505 -9.42 -21.36 1.71
CA GLU A 505 -10.87 -21.17 1.70
C GLU A 505 -11.59 -22.35 1.07
N THR A 506 -11.04 -22.88 -0.03
CA THR A 506 -11.64 -23.99 -0.75
C THR A 506 -10.59 -24.75 -1.57
N ARG A 507 -10.99 -25.90 -2.10
CA ARG A 507 -10.17 -26.73 -3.00
C ARG A 507 -10.92 -26.99 -4.30
N VAL A 508 -10.18 -27.00 -5.38
CA VAL A 508 -10.69 -27.31 -6.72
C VAL A 508 -9.81 -28.39 -7.36
N ARG A 509 -10.40 -29.27 -8.16
CA ARG A 509 -9.61 -30.16 -9.03
C ARG A 509 -9.17 -29.39 -10.26
N ALA A 510 -7.89 -29.48 -10.58
CA ALA A 510 -7.31 -28.88 -11.76
C ALA A 510 -6.48 -29.93 -12.54
N PRO A 511 -6.50 -29.90 -13.89
CA PRO A 511 -5.53 -30.65 -14.68
C PRO A 511 -4.11 -30.21 -14.32
N MET A 512 -3.19 -31.16 -14.18
CA MET A 512 -1.76 -30.91 -14.09
C MET A 512 -1.09 -31.45 -15.35
N VAL A 513 -0.19 -30.66 -15.93
CA VAL A 513 0.61 -31.06 -17.09
C VAL A 513 2.09 -30.88 -16.83
N THR A 514 2.92 -31.68 -17.49
CA THR A 514 4.33 -31.37 -17.68
C THR A 514 4.49 -30.49 -18.91
N ILE A 515 5.39 -29.50 -18.87
CA ILE A 515 5.67 -28.66 -20.04
C ILE A 515 6.17 -29.50 -21.21
N ASP A 516 6.96 -30.54 -20.96
CA ASP A 516 7.46 -31.43 -21.99
C ASP A 516 6.34 -32.13 -22.75
N ALA A 517 5.37 -32.72 -22.04
CA ALA A 517 4.25 -33.42 -22.67
C ALA A 517 3.29 -32.45 -23.37
N TRP A 518 3.05 -31.29 -22.76
CA TRP A 518 2.23 -30.24 -23.36
C TRP A 518 2.85 -29.69 -24.65
N ALA A 519 4.16 -29.36 -24.64
CA ALA A 519 4.88 -28.83 -25.79
C ALA A 519 4.91 -29.84 -26.95
N GLU A 520 5.12 -31.12 -26.64
CA GLU A 520 5.09 -32.21 -27.62
C GLU A 520 3.70 -32.36 -28.25
N SER A 521 2.65 -32.39 -27.42
CA SER A 521 1.26 -32.57 -27.87
C SER A 521 0.71 -31.39 -28.67
N ASN A 522 1.24 -30.18 -28.45
CA ASN A 522 0.84 -28.96 -29.15
C ASN A 522 1.80 -28.56 -30.29
N GLY A 523 2.80 -29.40 -30.61
CA GLY A 523 3.75 -29.14 -31.69
C GLY A 523 4.64 -27.92 -31.46
N ILE A 524 4.95 -27.58 -30.20
CA ILE A 524 5.74 -26.40 -29.83
C ILE A 524 7.22 -26.71 -30.03
N ALA A 525 7.76 -26.37 -31.21
CA ALA A 525 9.14 -26.68 -31.58
C ALA A 525 10.20 -25.88 -30.79
N ARG A 526 9.88 -24.66 -30.38
CA ARG A 526 10.81 -23.73 -29.72
C ARG A 526 10.12 -22.98 -28.59
N VAL A 527 10.86 -22.74 -27.51
CA VAL A 527 10.50 -21.87 -26.39
C VAL A 527 11.70 -20.97 -26.11
N ASP A 528 11.49 -19.67 -26.02
CA ASP A 528 12.53 -18.65 -25.83
C ASP A 528 12.73 -18.32 -24.36
N ALA A 529 11.64 -18.16 -23.62
CA ALA A 529 11.65 -17.82 -22.21
C ALA A 529 10.59 -18.58 -21.43
N VAL A 530 10.89 -18.84 -20.17
CA VAL A 530 9.95 -19.39 -19.20
C VAL A 530 9.91 -18.46 -18.00
N LYS A 531 8.70 -18.05 -17.60
CA LYS A 531 8.46 -17.43 -16.28
C LYS A 531 7.70 -18.42 -15.40
N LEU A 532 8.09 -18.53 -14.13
CA LEU A 532 7.43 -19.38 -13.14
C LEU A 532 7.14 -18.61 -11.84
N ASP A 533 5.94 -18.80 -11.32
CA ASP A 533 5.46 -18.33 -10.02
C ASP A 533 4.25 -19.19 -9.66
N VAL A 534 4.49 -20.33 -9.01
CA VAL A 534 3.47 -21.36 -8.75
C VAL A 534 3.38 -21.71 -7.27
N GLN A 535 3.86 -20.79 -6.42
CA GLN A 535 3.71 -20.80 -4.98
C GLN A 535 4.22 -22.11 -4.36
N GLY A 536 5.49 -22.44 -4.63
CA GLY A 536 6.23 -23.54 -4.02
C GLY A 536 6.39 -24.79 -4.88
N LEU A 537 5.78 -24.84 -6.07
CA LEU A 537 5.84 -25.97 -7.00
C LEU A 537 6.87 -25.79 -8.14
N GLU A 538 7.75 -24.79 -8.02
CA GLU A 538 8.61 -24.33 -9.12
C GLU A 538 9.58 -25.40 -9.60
N LEU A 539 10.28 -26.10 -8.68
CA LEU A 539 11.22 -27.15 -9.09
C LEU A 539 10.51 -28.32 -9.74
N ALA A 540 9.31 -28.70 -9.26
CA ALA A 540 8.53 -29.75 -9.88
C ALA A 540 8.09 -29.36 -11.32
N ALA A 541 7.66 -28.12 -11.52
CA ALA A 541 7.35 -27.58 -12.85
C ALA A 541 8.58 -27.57 -13.76
N LEU A 542 9.74 -27.15 -13.24
CA LEU A 542 11.02 -27.16 -13.96
C LEU A 542 11.48 -28.58 -14.32
N ARG A 543 11.30 -29.56 -13.43
CA ARG A 543 11.57 -30.99 -13.70
C ARG A 543 10.65 -31.52 -14.81
N GLY A 544 9.38 -31.12 -14.81
CA GLY A 544 8.43 -31.41 -15.89
C GLY A 544 8.73 -30.68 -17.20
N ALA A 545 9.66 -29.73 -17.20
CA ALA A 545 10.10 -28.97 -18.37
C ALA A 545 11.52 -29.34 -18.82
N ARG A 546 12.14 -30.40 -18.28
CA ARG A 546 13.56 -30.68 -18.48
C ARG A 546 13.95 -30.75 -19.95
N ARG A 547 13.24 -31.53 -20.79
CA ARG A 547 13.55 -31.61 -22.23
C ARG A 547 13.33 -30.27 -22.92
N THR A 548 12.28 -29.55 -22.56
CA THR A 548 12.00 -28.21 -23.09
C THR A 548 13.14 -27.25 -22.78
N LEU A 549 13.59 -27.21 -21.52
CA LEU A 549 14.71 -26.37 -21.08
C LEU A 549 15.98 -26.71 -21.84
N THR A 550 16.30 -28.00 -22.04
CA THR A 550 17.57 -28.43 -22.65
C THR A 550 17.56 -28.46 -24.19
N GLU A 551 16.43 -28.77 -24.83
CA GLU A 551 16.35 -29.12 -26.25
C GLU A 551 15.54 -28.12 -27.09
N ARG A 552 14.66 -27.30 -26.50
CA ARG A 552 13.76 -26.38 -27.23
C ARG A 552 14.24 -24.93 -27.30
N GLY A 553 15.52 -24.69 -27.01
CA GLY A 553 16.17 -23.38 -27.22
C GLY A 553 15.84 -22.30 -26.19
N VAL A 554 15.44 -22.69 -24.97
CA VAL A 554 15.16 -21.74 -23.88
C VAL A 554 16.42 -20.97 -23.52
N MET A 555 16.31 -19.64 -23.55
CA MET A 555 17.41 -18.69 -23.31
C MET A 555 17.36 -18.06 -21.93
N ALA A 556 16.16 -17.89 -21.38
CA ALA A 556 15.93 -17.25 -20.10
C ALA A 556 14.86 -17.97 -19.28
N VAL A 557 15.09 -18.09 -17.97
CA VAL A 557 14.14 -18.58 -16.98
C VAL A 557 14.05 -17.54 -15.87
N ASN A 558 12.88 -16.93 -15.67
CA ASN A 558 12.62 -16.08 -14.51
C ASN A 558 11.69 -16.80 -13.54
N CYS A 559 12.10 -16.93 -12.28
CA CYS A 559 11.40 -17.76 -11.31
C CYS A 559 11.31 -17.01 -9.98
N GLU A 560 10.12 -16.95 -9.40
CA GLU A 560 9.96 -16.67 -7.96
C GLU A 560 10.49 -17.89 -7.20
N ALA A 561 11.33 -17.68 -6.18
CA ALA A 561 12.02 -18.75 -5.48
C ALA A 561 12.03 -18.49 -3.98
N GLN A 562 11.59 -19.49 -3.22
CA GLN A 562 11.53 -19.38 -1.76
C GLN A 562 12.92 -19.61 -1.14
N LEU A 563 13.36 -18.68 -0.30
CA LEU A 563 14.51 -18.83 0.59
C LEU A 563 14.10 -19.47 1.92
N ALA A 564 12.83 -19.34 2.28
CA ALA A 564 12.21 -19.97 3.43
C ALA A 564 10.89 -20.64 2.98
N PRO A 565 10.69 -21.96 3.17
CA PRO A 565 9.51 -22.66 2.65
C PRO A 565 8.19 -22.16 3.26
N GLU A 566 7.44 -21.35 2.50
CA GLU A 566 6.14 -20.82 2.90
C GLU A 566 5.02 -21.83 2.68
N TYR A 567 5.27 -22.85 1.86
CA TYR A 567 4.39 -24.01 1.66
C TYR A 567 5.07 -25.29 2.12
N GLU A 568 4.29 -26.27 2.58
CA GLU A 568 4.84 -27.54 3.04
C GLU A 568 5.43 -28.32 1.87
N GLY A 569 6.71 -28.69 2.00
CA GLY A 569 7.44 -29.42 0.97
C GLY A 569 7.85 -28.57 -0.23
N ALA A 570 7.74 -27.23 -0.15
CA ALA A 570 8.27 -26.35 -1.19
C ALA A 570 9.80 -26.43 -1.26
N ASP A 571 10.30 -26.46 -2.49
CA ASP A 571 11.72 -26.43 -2.79
C ASP A 571 12.30 -25.02 -2.57
N THR A 572 13.59 -24.95 -2.25
CA THR A 572 14.27 -23.69 -1.99
C THR A 572 14.97 -23.14 -3.24
N PHE A 573 15.32 -21.85 -3.21
CA PHE A 573 16.17 -21.20 -4.21
C PHE A 573 17.43 -22.02 -4.55
N SER A 574 18.06 -22.61 -3.54
CA SER A 574 19.29 -23.40 -3.72
C SER A 574 19.05 -24.64 -4.59
N GLU A 575 17.92 -25.31 -4.42
CA GLU A 575 17.55 -26.50 -5.19
C GLU A 575 17.15 -26.14 -6.63
N ILE A 576 16.44 -25.03 -6.79
CA ILE A 576 16.10 -24.46 -8.10
C ILE A 576 17.37 -24.06 -8.86
N ASP A 577 18.30 -23.33 -8.23
CA ASP A 577 19.55 -22.89 -8.85
C ASP A 577 20.41 -24.09 -9.28
N LEU A 578 20.55 -25.10 -8.42
CA LEU A 578 21.29 -26.32 -8.77
C LEU A 578 20.68 -27.03 -9.98
N PHE A 579 19.36 -27.21 -10.02
CA PHE A 579 18.69 -27.85 -11.17
C PHE A 579 18.84 -27.04 -12.47
N LEU A 580 18.68 -25.72 -12.41
CA LEU A 580 18.84 -24.87 -13.60
C LEU A 580 20.28 -24.88 -14.11
N ARG A 581 21.28 -24.94 -13.21
CA ARG A 581 22.69 -25.11 -13.58
C ARG A 581 22.95 -26.44 -14.26
N GLU A 582 22.33 -27.53 -13.81
CA GLU A 582 22.37 -28.83 -14.49
C GLU A 582 21.75 -28.78 -15.89
N CYS A 583 20.72 -27.95 -16.09
CA CYS A 583 20.10 -27.73 -17.39
C CYS A 583 20.89 -26.78 -18.31
N GLY A 584 22.06 -26.29 -17.88
CA GLY A 584 22.95 -25.43 -18.66
C GLY A 584 22.66 -23.93 -18.54
N PHE A 585 21.98 -23.51 -17.48
CA PHE A 585 21.79 -22.10 -17.16
C PHE A 585 22.84 -21.62 -16.14
N GLY A 586 22.91 -20.31 -15.96
CA GLY A 586 23.60 -19.66 -14.84
C GLY A 586 22.77 -18.49 -14.32
N LEU A 587 22.86 -18.24 -13.03
CA LEU A 587 22.18 -17.13 -12.38
C LEU A 587 22.73 -15.82 -12.95
N TYR A 588 21.84 -14.98 -13.48
CA TYR A 588 22.17 -13.68 -14.05
C TYR A 588 21.84 -12.54 -13.09
N GLN A 589 20.67 -12.60 -12.46
CA GLN A 589 20.19 -11.54 -11.58
C GLN A 589 19.24 -12.10 -10.52
N VAL A 590 19.32 -11.55 -9.30
CA VAL A 590 18.29 -11.68 -8.25
C VAL A 590 17.59 -10.32 -8.15
N HIS A 591 16.27 -10.31 -8.15
CA HIS A 591 15.42 -9.12 -8.12
C HIS A 591 14.15 -9.37 -7.30
N GLU A 592 13.33 -8.35 -7.07
CA GLU A 592 12.10 -8.42 -6.26
C GLU A 592 12.30 -9.23 -4.96
N ILE A 593 13.04 -8.64 -4.02
CA ILE A 593 13.40 -9.29 -2.75
C ILE A 593 12.32 -9.00 -1.71
N TRP A 594 11.65 -10.05 -1.24
CA TRP A 594 10.55 -9.91 -0.28
C TRP A 594 10.99 -10.35 1.11
N SER A 595 10.65 -9.52 2.10
CA SER A 595 10.90 -9.81 3.50
C SER A 595 9.61 -9.73 4.30
N HIS A 596 9.37 -10.74 5.13
CA HIS A 596 8.16 -10.89 5.91
C HIS A 596 8.47 -11.06 7.41
N GLY A 597 7.43 -10.94 8.23
CA GLY A 597 7.51 -11.06 9.69
C GLY A 597 8.05 -9.80 10.40
N PRO A 598 7.87 -9.72 11.73
CA PRO A 598 8.39 -8.61 12.54
C PRO A 598 9.93 -8.52 12.51
N GLU A 599 10.61 -9.63 12.25
CA GLU A 599 12.06 -9.71 12.10
C GLU A 599 12.57 -9.24 10.73
N GLN A 600 11.66 -8.97 9.77
CA GLN A 600 12.00 -8.59 8.39
C GLN A 600 12.92 -9.62 7.72
N ARG A 601 12.60 -10.91 7.88
CA ARG A 601 13.35 -12.01 7.27
C ARG A 601 13.05 -12.05 5.78
N THR A 602 14.08 -12.16 4.95
CA THR A 602 13.90 -12.43 3.51
C THR A 602 13.41 -13.86 3.30
N THR A 603 12.25 -14.01 2.65
CA THR A 603 11.58 -15.33 2.52
C THR A 603 11.47 -15.78 1.08
N CYS A 604 11.35 -14.87 0.12
CA CYS A 604 11.34 -15.18 -1.30
C CYS A 604 12.03 -14.08 -2.11
N VAL A 605 12.48 -14.45 -3.30
CA VAL A 605 13.11 -13.58 -4.30
C VAL A 605 12.66 -14.00 -5.68
N ASP A 606 12.59 -13.07 -6.61
CA ASP A 606 12.64 -13.43 -8.03
C ASP A 606 14.09 -13.56 -8.48
N ALA A 607 14.33 -14.47 -9.41
CA ALA A 607 15.64 -14.58 -10.02
C ALA A 607 15.55 -14.95 -11.50
N LEU A 608 16.46 -14.35 -12.27
CA LEU A 608 16.64 -14.58 -13.69
C LEU A 608 17.89 -15.42 -13.90
N TRP A 609 17.69 -16.59 -14.51
CA TRP A 609 18.75 -17.42 -15.05
C TRP A 609 18.75 -17.32 -16.57
N VAL A 610 19.93 -17.28 -17.16
CA VAL A 610 20.10 -17.27 -18.62
C VAL A 610 21.03 -18.40 -19.05
N ARG A 611 20.99 -18.77 -20.32
CA ARG A 611 21.92 -19.78 -20.87
C ARG A 611 23.36 -19.40 -20.58
N ARG A 612 24.15 -20.37 -20.13
CA ARG A 612 25.54 -20.12 -19.70
C ARG A 612 26.38 -19.52 -20.82
N GLU A 613 26.16 -19.93 -22.05
CA GLU A 613 26.83 -19.40 -23.24
C GLU A 613 26.52 -17.91 -23.47
N ALA A 614 25.32 -17.46 -23.11
CA ALA A 614 24.94 -16.06 -23.19
C ALA A 614 25.59 -15.21 -22.08
N LEU A 615 25.84 -15.77 -20.90
CA LEU A 615 26.60 -15.09 -19.83
C LEU A 615 28.03 -14.79 -20.27
N ASP A 616 28.71 -15.77 -20.86
CA ASP A 616 30.06 -15.61 -21.38
C ASP A 616 30.11 -14.54 -22.48
N TRP A 617 29.08 -14.47 -23.33
CA TRP A 617 28.93 -13.42 -24.33
C TRP A 617 28.75 -12.03 -23.72
N LEU A 618 27.79 -11.88 -22.80
CA LEU A 618 27.51 -10.60 -22.14
C LEU A 618 28.72 -10.06 -21.37
N ARG A 619 29.61 -10.94 -20.88
CA ARG A 619 30.88 -10.55 -20.25
C ARG A 619 31.85 -9.88 -21.23
N VAL A 620 31.84 -10.29 -22.50
CA VAL A 620 32.77 -9.80 -23.53
C VAL A 620 32.15 -8.65 -24.35
N GLN A 621 30.83 -8.67 -24.53
CA GLN A 621 30.06 -7.74 -25.36
C GLN A 621 28.87 -7.17 -24.57
N PRO A 622 29.10 -6.43 -23.47
CA PRO A 622 28.03 -6.00 -22.56
C PRO A 622 26.98 -5.08 -23.21
N GLU A 623 27.33 -4.45 -24.34
CA GLU A 623 26.48 -3.48 -25.04
C GLU A 623 25.77 -4.07 -26.27
N ARG A 624 25.92 -5.38 -26.54
CA ARG A 624 25.26 -6.08 -27.66
C ARG A 624 24.42 -7.25 -27.19
N ALA A 625 23.18 -7.32 -27.69
CA ALA A 625 22.32 -8.47 -27.48
C ALA A 625 22.97 -9.75 -28.06
N TRP A 626 22.72 -10.88 -27.43
CA TRP A 626 23.24 -12.16 -27.89
C TRP A 626 22.49 -12.63 -29.14
N GLU A 627 23.23 -12.96 -30.21
CA GLU A 627 22.67 -13.55 -31.43
C GLU A 627 22.96 -15.06 -31.47
N VAL A 628 21.90 -15.88 -31.51
CA VAL A 628 21.97 -17.35 -31.58
C VAL A 628 22.83 -17.77 -32.78
N GLY A 629 23.97 -18.43 -32.54
CA GLY A 629 24.77 -19.08 -33.59
C GLY A 629 26.19 -18.55 -33.82
N GLU A 630 26.59 -17.45 -33.18
CA GLU A 630 28.00 -17.03 -33.19
C GLU A 630 28.83 -17.87 -32.21
N ARG A 631 29.22 -19.08 -32.62
CA ARG A 631 30.34 -19.78 -31.94
C ARG A 631 31.55 -18.84 -31.96
N SER A 632 32.14 -18.60 -30.78
CA SER A 632 33.37 -17.82 -30.66
C SER A 632 34.41 -18.35 -31.66
N LYS A 633 34.71 -17.59 -32.70
CA LYS A 633 35.81 -17.86 -33.64
C LYS A 633 37.16 -17.39 -33.09
N LYS A 634 37.31 -17.29 -31.76
CA LYS A 634 38.57 -16.91 -31.11
C LYS A 634 38.85 -17.79 -29.88
N ALA A 635 39.09 -19.07 -30.14
CA ALA A 635 39.78 -19.96 -29.21
C ALA A 635 40.93 -20.73 -29.90
N SER A 636 41.55 -20.14 -30.93
CA SER A 636 42.73 -20.70 -31.60
C SER A 636 43.71 -19.61 -32.04
N SER A 637 44.18 -18.80 -31.10
CA SER A 637 45.49 -18.11 -31.18
C SER A 637 45.64 -17.16 -30.00
N GLY A 638 46.44 -17.55 -29.01
CA GLY A 638 46.79 -16.69 -27.90
C GLY A 638 47.31 -17.49 -26.72
N ARG A 639 48.62 -17.49 -26.55
CA ARG A 639 49.42 -18.10 -25.47
C ARG A 639 48.68 -18.24 -24.14
N ALA A 640 48.83 -19.42 -23.54
CA ALA A 640 48.53 -19.66 -22.13
C ALA A 640 49.24 -18.62 -21.24
N PRO A 641 48.58 -18.03 -20.24
CA PRO A 641 49.27 -17.27 -19.21
C PRO A 641 50.05 -18.26 -18.34
N GLU A 642 51.35 -18.00 -18.19
CA GLU A 642 52.22 -18.69 -17.25
C GLU A 642 51.64 -18.62 -15.83
N LEU A 643 51.59 -19.78 -15.19
CA LEU A 643 51.37 -19.92 -13.76
C LEU A 643 52.52 -19.21 -13.03
N CYS A 644 52.21 -18.10 -12.35
CA CYS A 644 53.10 -17.53 -11.35
C CYS A 644 53.19 -18.49 -10.15
N THR A 645 54.24 -19.31 -10.16
CA THR A 645 54.78 -19.99 -8.99
C THR A 645 55.64 -19.03 -8.17
N GLU A 646 55.40 -19.03 -6.86
CA GLU A 646 56.30 -18.70 -5.73
C GLU A 646 56.90 -17.28 -5.60
N ALA A 647 56.64 -16.64 -4.45
CA ALA A 647 57.53 -16.68 -3.26
C ALA A 647 57.37 -15.44 -2.36
N ALA A 648 56.85 -15.67 -1.14
CA ALA A 648 57.34 -15.17 0.17
C ALA A 648 56.19 -15.16 1.20
#